data_AF-S3J4S4-F1
#
_entry.id   AF-S3J4S4-F1
#
_cell.length_a   1.000
_cell.length_b   1.000
_cell.length_c   1.000
_cell.angle_alpha   90.00
_cell.angle_beta   90.00
_cell.angle_gamma   90.00
#
_symmetry.space_group_name_H-M   'P 1'
#
loop_
_entity.id
_entity.type
_entity.pdbx_description
1 polymer ?
#
loop_
_entity_poly.entity_id
_entity_poly.type
_entity_poly.pdbx_seq_one_letter_code
_entity_poly.pdbx_strand_id
1 'polypeptide(L)'
;MFLLLPKLKSDSDVRPSDQAGKWDAQDFKTFGDVASSLDYKSPGQVKSVSSVPTIWARPLSMQMALHNKAYPIHRQMIDQWQGMLAALALAEMRRFPLSAQLLELGQLRHQDPFARALYELRPNPPSKALYLLEAKNPWEDVYVFLWDGKSVGMSSPSTIVVPSEAGKWENLPWWNRQTRCLEAPQGYLNASEKALLWRWLENLNNELNRYTGDAIAQNTMRGLLAEFQNSLGGQPEQRLSLSNNPQFFGVPLNRGLLNALNRPVKAEPKESCVRVVASENKRGLVPPLLIIDPEIARSWDRSPQDIWIYQDQTLASPSILKDLQTGKILWKDIRWIESKDLFTPEFHFIDVEDALPGGFLPDNTPSIVFKGQEITPLLPLNPILLDYFTPEELLRKLQFSTLNGSEGPVLRVSLDLPLSGMNNDERNPQNYRVFKDYPIKEDNALTQVPVLDIWPNFRAEGWKEYYAFYYDLEFLGSSNPLDRTFQVNLPGAKEPHIFQDGKGSYQLTRLEEYPSCIECRDRSKNFLGLILLKTPASIALEGSWKVGVDFGTSFTNIYVNRRGVTEPLPLESLHLKVTEVLSDTRLPTLFEYFVPENFIPPEKPLPLSSVLTTRKAPNVAKERPIYDGRIYIPDLARFNPQEGWIETDLKWTNITVNRLFLKHLALHVTALAAKNGIQQIQWSLSYPSAFSRADKIRYARNWQDLTEELQAKTGISQICPQQDNLTNFRTESLATAQYFADQEGHNLVNSTCIDMGGGTSDISIWEADTDRFQLVHQCSVQLAGRHLFSQFLELNPRFLVEKFGGGGLGGLKDGAFHAKLDVLLRRESENWLKKRDFLEEDPQFQGLLRLMAIGTAGLYYYVGILLQVLYEKDRYSRPEITPVYIGGNGSRLLNWLAIGGRFDRHAEVNELFSRILSKASGFPDTNEITRLSTRPKDEVACGLVLDRTPLGGIISKKPEPVIAGEDCEVNGQKITWKDYLELEGNITGFDMPQLQEVPAFLNEFNTAVKEIDIQGLKPMPAFKNGELESSYKDRLWREVHKELRTNLVHIRGDSENIRVEPPFILGLKALLRVLGKEWAGK
;
A
#
# COMPACT_ATOMS: atom_id res chain seq x y z
N MET A 1 10.13 0.30 -85.91
CA MET A 1 11.23 -0.08 -85.01
C MET A 1 12.46 -0.30 -85.88
N PHE A 2 13.35 0.70 -86.00
CA PHE A 2 14.61 0.54 -86.73
C PHE A 2 15.69 0.19 -85.70
N LEU A 3 16.17 -1.06 -85.72
CA LEU A 3 17.36 -1.47 -85.00
C LEU A 3 18.57 -0.90 -85.74
N LEU A 4 19.11 0.21 -85.24
CA LEU A 4 20.40 0.73 -85.70
C LEU A 4 21.50 0.04 -84.89
N LEU A 5 22.24 -0.86 -85.55
CA LEU A 5 23.50 -1.38 -84.99
C LEU A 5 24.45 -0.21 -84.68
N PRO A 6 25.28 -0.31 -83.62
CA PRO A 6 26.25 0.74 -83.30
C PRO A 6 27.16 0.99 -84.51
N LYS A 7 27.50 2.27 -84.78
CA LYS A 7 28.46 2.61 -85.84
C LYS A 7 29.85 2.11 -85.43
N LEU A 8 30.79 2.02 -86.35
CA LEU A 8 32.20 1.84 -85.99
C LEU A 8 32.78 3.17 -85.48
N LYS A 9 33.70 3.12 -84.51
CA LYS A 9 34.48 4.28 -84.06
C LYS A 9 35.31 4.82 -85.23
N SER A 10 35.63 6.11 -85.21
CA SER A 10 36.44 6.74 -86.26
C SER A 10 37.87 6.20 -86.34
N ASP A 11 38.37 5.54 -85.30
CA ASP A 11 39.67 4.88 -85.19
C ASP A 11 39.58 3.33 -85.26
N SER A 12 38.53 2.81 -85.89
CA SER A 12 38.24 1.38 -86.03
C SER A 12 39.33 0.59 -86.75
N ASP A 13 39.73 -0.54 -86.16
CA ASP A 13 40.65 -1.53 -86.76
C ASP A 13 39.94 -2.39 -87.84
N VAL A 14 38.62 -2.24 -87.99
CA VAL A 14 37.80 -2.92 -88.99
C VAL A 14 37.42 -1.97 -90.12
N ARG A 15 37.67 -2.39 -91.37
CA ARG A 15 37.21 -1.67 -92.56
C ARG A 15 35.94 -2.34 -93.12
N PRO A 16 34.87 -1.58 -93.43
CA PRO A 16 33.71 -2.14 -94.09
C PRO A 16 34.07 -2.63 -95.50
N SER A 17 33.44 -3.73 -95.93
CA SER A 17 33.58 -4.25 -97.29
C SER A 17 33.16 -3.20 -98.34
N ASP A 18 33.89 -3.16 -99.44
CA ASP A 18 33.72 -2.21 -100.55
C ASP A 18 32.34 -2.33 -101.25
N GLN A 19 31.60 -3.42 -100.99
CA GLN A 19 30.28 -3.69 -101.57
C GLN A 19 29.31 -4.31 -100.55
N ALA A 20 28.09 -3.75 -100.49
CA ALA A 20 27.00 -4.30 -99.70
C ALA A 20 26.54 -5.67 -100.23
N GLY A 21 26.34 -6.63 -99.33
CA GLY A 21 25.85 -7.99 -99.66
C GLY A 21 26.94 -9.01 -100.02
N LYS A 22 28.21 -8.64 -99.98
CA LYS A 22 29.34 -9.55 -100.21
C LYS A 22 29.75 -10.26 -98.92
N TRP A 23 29.83 -11.59 -98.95
CA TRP A 23 30.45 -12.37 -97.88
C TRP A 23 31.97 -12.29 -98.01
N ASP A 24 32.64 -11.84 -96.95
CA ASP A 24 34.10 -11.75 -96.89
C ASP A 24 34.62 -12.62 -95.76
N ALA A 25 35.56 -13.51 -96.07
CA ALA A 25 36.12 -14.45 -95.10
C ALA A 25 37.18 -13.72 -94.28
N GLN A 26 36.95 -13.62 -92.97
CA GLN A 26 37.79 -12.87 -92.05
C GLN A 26 38.43 -13.82 -91.03
N ASP A 27 39.61 -13.46 -90.52
CA ASP A 27 40.27 -14.24 -89.48
C ASP A 27 39.53 -14.14 -88.13
N PHE A 28 39.90 -15.00 -87.19
CA PHE A 28 39.24 -15.06 -85.89
C PHE A 28 39.46 -13.79 -85.05
N LYS A 29 40.55 -13.04 -85.30
CA LYS A 29 40.87 -11.78 -84.61
C LYS A 29 39.90 -10.67 -85.03
N THR A 30 39.44 -10.67 -86.28
CA THR A 30 38.48 -9.69 -86.80
C THR A 30 37.20 -9.59 -85.96
N PHE A 31 36.71 -10.67 -85.35
CA PHE A 31 35.56 -10.60 -84.44
C PHE A 31 35.84 -9.78 -83.17
N GLY A 32 37.04 -9.89 -82.61
CA GLY A 32 37.49 -9.07 -81.49
C GLY A 32 37.72 -7.61 -81.88
N ASP A 33 38.25 -7.39 -83.08
CA ASP A 33 38.45 -6.05 -83.65
C ASP A 33 37.11 -5.35 -83.93
N VAL A 34 36.08 -6.07 -84.43
CA VAL A 34 34.72 -5.55 -84.58
C VAL A 34 34.15 -5.15 -83.21
N ALA A 35 34.22 -6.06 -82.23
CA ALA A 35 33.64 -5.81 -80.92
C ALA A 35 34.29 -4.61 -80.20
N SER A 36 35.59 -4.41 -80.36
CA SER A 36 36.33 -3.28 -79.79
C SER A 36 36.16 -1.97 -80.58
N SER A 37 35.80 -2.07 -81.86
CA SER A 37 35.62 -0.93 -82.78
C SER A 37 34.20 -0.36 -82.83
N LEU A 38 33.22 -0.88 -82.07
CA LEU A 38 31.86 -0.33 -82.05
C LEU A 38 31.78 0.99 -81.22
N ASP A 39 31.18 2.02 -81.81
CA ASP A 39 30.80 3.30 -81.21
C ASP A 39 29.36 3.24 -80.71
N TYR A 40 29.23 3.21 -79.38
CA TYR A 40 27.95 3.06 -78.68
C TYR A 40 27.22 4.40 -78.44
N LYS A 41 27.72 5.54 -78.97
CA LYS A 41 27.08 6.87 -78.83
C LYS A 41 25.99 7.18 -79.88
N SER A 42 25.08 6.25 -80.17
CA SER A 42 23.93 6.53 -81.06
C SER A 42 22.82 7.30 -80.32
N PRO A 43 22.17 8.32 -80.93
CA PRO A 43 21.13 9.11 -80.29
C PRO A 43 19.79 8.38 -80.34
N GLY A 44 19.45 7.66 -79.27
CA GLY A 44 18.15 7.01 -79.08
C GLY A 44 18.01 6.51 -77.64
N GLN A 45 16.81 6.60 -77.07
CA GLN A 45 16.53 6.22 -75.68
C GLN A 45 17.05 4.81 -75.34
N VAL A 46 18.13 4.73 -74.56
CA VAL A 46 18.68 3.46 -74.06
C VAL A 46 17.87 3.03 -72.83
N LYS A 47 16.72 2.41 -73.05
CA LYS A 47 16.10 1.52 -72.05
C LYS A 47 16.52 0.10 -72.42
N SER A 48 17.39 -0.47 -71.58
CA SER A 48 17.95 -1.82 -71.65
C SER A 48 18.93 -2.08 -72.81
N VAL A 49 20.13 -2.52 -72.46
CA VAL A 49 21.00 -3.25 -73.40
C VAL A 49 20.34 -4.61 -73.61
N SER A 50 19.51 -4.71 -74.65
CA SER A 50 18.95 -5.99 -75.09
C SER A 50 20.02 -6.73 -75.87
N SER A 51 20.41 -7.92 -75.41
CA SER A 51 21.32 -8.90 -76.07
C SER A 51 22.74 -9.01 -75.50
N VAL A 52 22.87 -9.57 -74.29
CA VAL A 52 23.90 -10.60 -74.08
C VAL A 52 23.12 -11.89 -73.76
N PRO A 53 23.04 -12.89 -74.65
CA PRO A 53 22.26 -14.12 -74.42
C PRO A 53 23.03 -15.06 -73.51
N THR A 54 23.36 -14.58 -72.31
CA THR A 54 24.05 -15.35 -71.28
C THR A 54 23.40 -15.08 -69.93
N ILE A 55 23.35 -16.12 -69.09
CA ILE A 55 22.83 -16.01 -67.72
C ILE A 55 23.74 -15.06 -66.88
N TRP A 56 24.96 -14.79 -67.37
CA TRP A 56 25.91 -13.82 -66.80
C TRP A 56 25.78 -12.40 -67.38
N ALA A 57 24.70 -12.05 -68.06
CA ALA A 57 24.57 -10.77 -68.78
C ALA A 57 24.73 -9.54 -67.88
N ARG A 58 24.09 -9.54 -66.70
CA ARG A 58 24.15 -8.42 -65.74
C ARG A 58 25.57 -8.13 -65.23
N PRO A 59 26.32 -9.09 -64.66
CA PRO A 59 27.67 -8.83 -64.17
C PRO A 59 28.66 -8.51 -65.30
N LEU A 60 28.49 -9.07 -66.50
CA LEU A 60 29.33 -8.72 -67.65
C LEU A 60 29.02 -7.30 -68.16
N SER A 61 27.74 -6.90 -68.19
CA SER A 61 27.35 -5.52 -68.54
C SER A 61 27.91 -4.51 -67.54
N MET A 62 27.92 -4.87 -66.24
CA MET A 62 28.53 -4.06 -65.19
C MET A 62 30.04 -3.96 -65.36
N GLN A 63 30.72 -5.07 -65.67
CA GLN A 63 32.15 -5.07 -66.00
C GLN A 63 32.44 -4.17 -67.20
N MET A 64 31.66 -4.26 -68.28
CA MET A 64 31.83 -3.38 -69.45
C MET A 64 31.67 -1.91 -69.08
N ALA A 65 30.63 -1.59 -68.29
CA ALA A 65 30.37 -0.22 -67.86
C ALA A 65 31.48 0.32 -66.95
N LEU A 66 31.90 -0.41 -65.91
CA LEU A 66 32.89 0.07 -64.95
C LEU A 66 34.31 0.16 -65.55
N HIS A 67 34.66 -0.73 -66.48
CA HIS A 67 35.98 -0.71 -67.13
C HIS A 67 36.07 0.22 -68.35
N ASN A 68 34.98 0.86 -68.78
CA ASN A 68 34.97 1.77 -69.93
C ASN A 68 34.24 3.07 -69.58
N LYS A 69 35.00 4.15 -69.37
CA LYS A 69 34.46 5.50 -69.05
C LYS A 69 33.54 6.06 -70.14
N ALA A 70 33.66 5.59 -71.39
CA ALA A 70 32.81 6.03 -72.51
C ALA A 70 31.51 5.22 -72.65
N TYR A 71 31.26 4.24 -71.77
CA TYR A 71 30.06 3.41 -71.84
C TYR A 71 28.78 4.22 -71.49
N PRO A 72 27.66 4.13 -72.25
CA PRO A 72 26.50 5.03 -72.09
C PRO A 72 25.89 5.10 -70.68
N ILE A 73 25.93 4.01 -69.94
CA ILE A 73 25.38 3.90 -68.57
C ILE A 73 26.48 3.84 -67.49
N HIS A 74 27.71 4.24 -67.81
CA HIS A 74 28.87 4.21 -66.89
C HIS A 74 28.56 4.89 -65.55
N ARG A 75 28.05 6.13 -65.59
CA ARG A 75 27.74 6.90 -64.36
C ARG A 75 26.68 6.21 -63.51
N GLN A 76 25.58 5.78 -64.13
CA GLN A 76 24.49 5.09 -63.45
C GLN A 76 24.97 3.78 -62.80
N MET A 77 25.87 3.05 -63.45
CA MET A 77 26.46 1.82 -62.90
C MET A 77 27.43 2.09 -61.76
N ILE A 78 28.20 3.20 -61.81
CA ILE A 78 29.02 3.64 -60.68
C ILE A 78 28.15 3.95 -59.47
N ASP A 79 27.07 4.73 -59.63
CA ASP A 79 26.21 5.12 -58.50
C ASP A 79 25.58 3.87 -57.85
N GLN A 80 25.10 2.91 -58.67
CA GLN A 80 24.55 1.65 -58.15
C GLN A 80 25.60 0.77 -57.47
N TRP A 81 26.82 0.72 -58.01
CA TRP A 81 27.94 -0.02 -57.45
C TRP A 81 28.35 0.53 -56.08
N GLN A 82 28.50 1.86 -55.99
CA GLN A 82 28.79 2.58 -54.75
C GLN A 82 27.68 2.37 -53.72
N GLY A 83 26.42 2.45 -54.14
CA GLY A 83 25.27 2.22 -53.28
C GLY A 83 25.24 0.82 -52.68
N MET A 84 25.59 -0.23 -53.45
CA MET A 84 25.65 -1.60 -52.94
C MET A 84 26.85 -1.81 -52.00
N LEU A 85 28.03 -1.25 -52.33
CA LEU A 85 29.19 -1.32 -51.45
C LEU A 85 28.95 -0.62 -50.12
N ALA A 86 28.31 0.55 -50.12
CA ALA A 86 27.94 1.24 -48.88
C ALA A 86 26.93 0.45 -48.05
N ALA A 87 25.96 -0.21 -48.70
CA ALA A 87 25.00 -1.06 -48.00
C ALA A 87 25.68 -2.26 -47.31
N LEU A 88 26.67 -2.88 -47.96
CA LEU A 88 27.48 -3.95 -47.37
C LEU A 88 28.36 -3.44 -46.24
N ALA A 89 29.05 -2.33 -46.44
CA ALA A 89 29.94 -1.75 -45.45
C ALA A 89 29.17 -1.34 -44.19
N LEU A 90 28.03 -0.65 -44.33
CA LEU A 90 27.25 -0.12 -43.21
C LEU A 90 26.24 -1.12 -42.61
N ALA A 91 26.25 -2.38 -43.06
CA ALA A 91 25.21 -3.35 -42.72
C ALA A 91 25.03 -3.57 -41.21
N GLU A 92 26.12 -3.61 -40.43
CA GLU A 92 26.04 -3.74 -38.96
C GLU A 92 25.60 -2.43 -38.32
N MET A 93 26.26 -1.31 -38.63
CA MET A 93 25.96 0.00 -38.07
C MET A 93 24.51 0.44 -38.28
N ARG A 94 23.94 0.14 -39.46
CA ARG A 94 22.56 0.48 -39.82
C ARG A 94 21.58 -0.66 -39.62
N ARG A 95 22.02 -1.83 -39.16
CA ARG A 95 21.21 -3.06 -39.08
C ARG A 95 20.36 -3.31 -40.32
N PHE A 96 20.98 -3.25 -41.48
CA PHE A 96 20.29 -3.60 -42.70
C PHE A 96 19.93 -5.10 -42.69
N PRO A 97 18.75 -5.51 -43.19
CA PRO A 97 18.33 -6.91 -43.25
C PRO A 97 19.04 -7.65 -44.40
N LEU A 98 20.37 -7.51 -44.45
CA LEU A 98 21.23 -8.01 -45.51
C LEU A 98 21.86 -9.34 -45.08
N SER A 99 21.67 -10.37 -45.87
CA SER A 99 22.33 -11.67 -45.71
C SER A 99 22.93 -12.15 -47.03
N ALA A 100 23.68 -13.24 -47.00
CA ALA A 100 24.31 -13.82 -48.16
C ALA A 100 24.09 -15.34 -48.21
N GLN A 101 24.08 -15.89 -49.42
CA GLN A 101 24.11 -17.33 -49.69
C GLN A 101 25.26 -17.64 -50.62
N LEU A 102 26.07 -18.66 -50.31
CA LEU A 102 27.14 -19.11 -51.19
C LEU A 102 26.60 -20.12 -52.21
N LEU A 103 26.84 -19.86 -53.49
CA LEU A 103 26.59 -20.77 -54.60
C LEU A 103 27.93 -21.32 -55.11
N GLU A 104 28.19 -22.60 -54.87
CA GLU A 104 29.36 -23.32 -55.39
C GLU A 104 28.97 -24.13 -56.65
N LEU A 105 28.99 -23.46 -57.80
CA LEU A 105 28.53 -24.01 -59.09
C LEU A 105 29.29 -25.28 -59.49
N GLY A 106 30.57 -25.39 -59.14
CA GLY A 106 31.38 -26.60 -59.41
C GLY A 106 30.81 -27.86 -58.75
N GLN A 107 30.20 -27.74 -57.58
CA GLN A 107 29.54 -28.85 -56.88
C GLN A 107 28.11 -29.05 -57.42
N LEU A 108 27.37 -27.94 -57.60
CA LEU A 108 25.96 -27.96 -57.99
C LEU A 108 25.72 -28.38 -59.44
N ARG A 109 26.71 -28.24 -60.35
CA ARG A 109 26.57 -28.59 -61.78
C ARG A 109 26.16 -30.05 -62.05
N HIS A 110 26.39 -30.94 -61.09
CA HIS A 110 26.02 -32.36 -61.19
C HIS A 110 24.64 -32.66 -60.62
N GLN A 111 24.03 -31.70 -59.91
CA GLN A 111 22.80 -31.88 -59.15
C GLN A 111 21.63 -31.07 -59.74
N ASP A 112 21.91 -29.92 -60.36
CA ASP A 112 20.90 -29.01 -60.87
C ASP A 112 21.19 -28.56 -62.32
N PRO A 113 20.25 -28.74 -63.28
CA PRO A 113 20.45 -28.36 -64.68
C PRO A 113 20.72 -26.86 -64.90
N PHE A 114 20.15 -25.99 -64.07
CA PHE A 114 20.37 -24.54 -64.17
C PHE A 114 21.76 -24.15 -63.64
N ALA A 115 22.20 -24.75 -62.54
CA ALA A 115 23.58 -24.62 -62.05
C ALA A 115 24.61 -25.15 -63.07
N ARG A 116 24.28 -26.24 -63.78
CA ARG A 116 25.11 -26.75 -64.88
C ARG A 116 25.23 -25.74 -66.01
N ALA A 117 24.13 -25.12 -66.43
CA ALA A 117 24.15 -24.09 -67.46
C ALA A 117 24.98 -22.85 -67.03
N LEU A 118 24.82 -22.40 -65.78
CA LEU A 118 25.63 -21.33 -65.19
C LEU A 118 27.13 -21.68 -65.20
N TYR A 119 27.46 -22.91 -64.83
CA TYR A 119 28.83 -23.43 -64.83
C TYR A 119 29.42 -23.47 -66.25
N GLU A 120 28.71 -24.08 -67.21
CA GLU A 120 29.19 -24.22 -68.59
C GLU A 120 29.35 -22.86 -69.29
N LEU A 121 28.47 -21.89 -69.00
CA LEU A 121 28.49 -20.53 -69.57
C LEU A 121 29.34 -19.54 -68.76
N ARG A 122 30.05 -19.98 -67.72
CA ARG A 122 30.88 -19.09 -66.88
C ARG A 122 31.95 -18.39 -67.71
N PRO A 123 32.32 -17.14 -67.39
CA PRO A 123 33.38 -16.42 -68.11
C PRO A 123 34.71 -17.20 -68.12
N ASN A 124 35.25 -17.49 -69.31
CA ASN A 124 36.52 -18.21 -69.52
C ASN A 124 37.25 -17.71 -70.80
N PRO A 125 38.57 -17.40 -70.77
CA PRO A 125 39.42 -17.25 -69.57
C PRO A 125 38.80 -16.21 -68.61
N PRO A 126 39.18 -16.19 -67.32
CA PRO A 126 38.67 -15.20 -66.37
C PRO A 126 39.15 -13.80 -66.76
N SER A 127 38.56 -13.23 -67.81
CA SER A 127 38.92 -11.93 -68.36
C SER A 127 38.58 -10.86 -67.34
N LYS A 128 39.57 -10.02 -67.00
CA LYS A 128 39.44 -8.94 -66.01
C LYS A 128 39.06 -9.43 -64.59
N ALA A 129 39.43 -10.65 -64.19
CA ALA A 129 39.24 -11.10 -62.81
C ALA A 129 40.21 -10.39 -61.85
N LEU A 130 39.70 -9.92 -60.72
CA LEU A 130 40.44 -9.17 -59.69
C LEU A 130 41.27 -10.08 -58.77
N TYR A 131 40.90 -11.35 -58.67
CA TYR A 131 41.59 -12.37 -57.88
C TYR A 131 41.45 -13.73 -58.56
N LEU A 132 42.39 -14.63 -58.30
CA LEU A 132 42.35 -16.04 -58.68
C LEU A 132 42.04 -16.91 -57.47
N LEU A 133 41.46 -18.09 -57.71
CA LEU A 133 41.30 -19.15 -56.72
C LEU A 133 42.19 -20.33 -57.12
N GLU A 134 42.76 -21.02 -56.13
CA GLU A 134 43.65 -22.16 -56.37
C GLU A 134 42.90 -23.28 -57.11
N ALA A 135 43.40 -23.65 -58.29
CA ALA A 135 42.85 -24.68 -59.18
C ALA A 135 41.34 -24.53 -59.53
N LYS A 136 40.76 -23.33 -59.41
CA LYS A 136 39.32 -23.08 -59.58
C LYS A 136 39.04 -21.74 -60.25
N ASN A 137 38.07 -21.69 -61.17
CA ASN A 137 37.65 -20.42 -61.75
C ASN A 137 36.87 -19.61 -60.69
N PRO A 138 37.23 -18.35 -60.41
CA PRO A 138 36.53 -17.50 -59.43
C PRO A 138 35.03 -17.35 -59.65
N TRP A 139 34.53 -17.50 -60.88
CA TRP A 139 33.10 -17.44 -61.20
C TRP A 139 32.33 -18.69 -60.77
N GLU A 140 33.01 -19.74 -60.30
CA GLU A 140 32.36 -20.94 -59.77
C GLU A 140 31.83 -20.75 -58.35
N ASP A 141 32.35 -19.79 -57.59
CA ASP A 141 31.91 -19.48 -56.22
C ASP A 141 31.37 -18.06 -56.17
N VAL A 142 30.04 -17.93 -56.13
CA VAL A 142 29.35 -16.64 -56.12
C VAL A 142 28.47 -16.53 -54.89
N TYR A 143 28.56 -15.39 -54.20
CA TYR A 143 27.64 -15.06 -53.11
C TYR A 143 26.45 -14.28 -53.65
N VAL A 144 25.24 -14.75 -53.39
CA VAL A 144 24.00 -14.02 -53.65
C VAL A 144 23.62 -13.25 -52.38
N PHE A 145 23.50 -11.93 -52.49
CA PHE A 145 23.07 -11.08 -51.39
C PHE A 145 21.55 -10.95 -51.37
N LEU A 146 20.98 -11.08 -50.18
CA LEU A 146 19.54 -11.05 -49.94
C LEU A 146 19.17 -9.89 -49.01
N TRP A 147 18.09 -9.18 -49.34
CA TRP A 147 17.44 -8.18 -48.47
C TRP A 147 16.10 -8.73 -48.01
N ASP A 148 15.92 -8.93 -46.70
CA ASP A 148 14.74 -9.63 -46.14
C ASP A 148 14.44 -10.95 -46.87
N GLY A 149 15.49 -11.72 -47.17
CA GLY A 149 15.39 -13.02 -47.85
C GLY A 149 15.17 -12.97 -49.37
N LYS A 150 15.10 -11.79 -50.00
CA LYS A 150 14.95 -11.64 -51.46
C LYS A 150 16.26 -11.20 -52.11
N SER A 151 16.61 -11.76 -53.27
CA SER A 151 17.87 -11.44 -53.94
C SER A 151 17.93 -9.98 -54.42
N VAL A 152 19.01 -9.29 -54.06
CA VAL A 152 19.24 -7.89 -54.39
C VAL A 152 20.55 -7.63 -55.12
N GLY A 153 21.43 -8.62 -55.16
CA GLY A 153 22.67 -8.57 -55.94
C GLY A 153 23.51 -9.81 -55.71
N MET A 154 24.72 -9.81 -56.25
CA MET A 154 25.68 -10.90 -56.04
C MET A 154 27.12 -10.39 -56.04
N SER A 155 28.05 -11.20 -55.55
CA SER A 155 29.48 -10.95 -55.70
C SER A 155 29.92 -11.13 -57.16
N SER A 156 30.99 -10.45 -57.54
CA SER A 156 31.55 -10.56 -58.89
C SER A 156 33.07 -10.57 -58.85
N PRO A 157 33.72 -11.61 -59.40
CA PRO A 157 35.18 -11.66 -59.48
C PRO A 157 35.81 -10.52 -60.28
N SER A 158 35.06 -9.82 -61.12
CA SER A 158 35.59 -8.72 -61.95
C SER A 158 35.24 -7.31 -61.45
N THR A 159 34.23 -7.18 -60.59
CA THR A 159 33.71 -5.86 -60.15
C THR A 159 33.41 -5.80 -58.64
N ILE A 160 33.84 -6.82 -57.88
CA ILE A 160 33.57 -7.02 -56.44
C ILE A 160 32.11 -7.40 -56.16
N VAL A 161 31.16 -6.54 -56.55
CA VAL A 161 29.71 -6.76 -56.40
C VAL A 161 28.93 -6.24 -57.59
N VAL A 162 27.76 -6.83 -57.82
CA VAL A 162 26.84 -6.48 -58.90
C VAL A 162 25.42 -6.43 -58.34
N PRO A 163 24.79 -5.24 -58.25
CA PRO A 163 23.39 -5.12 -57.87
C PRO A 163 22.47 -5.71 -58.95
N SER A 164 21.41 -6.37 -58.49
CA SER A 164 20.36 -6.92 -59.34
C SER A 164 19.53 -5.80 -59.95
N GLU A 165 19.17 -5.92 -61.23
CA GLU A 165 18.28 -4.98 -61.91
C GLU A 165 16.85 -5.00 -61.33
N ALA A 166 16.42 -6.14 -60.78
CA ALA A 166 15.13 -6.30 -60.12
C ALA A 166 15.22 -6.28 -58.58
N GLY A 167 16.40 -6.00 -58.02
CA GLY A 167 16.65 -5.98 -56.58
C GLY A 167 15.82 -4.89 -55.90
N LYS A 168 15.11 -5.23 -54.81
CA LYS A 168 14.33 -4.27 -54.03
C LYS A 168 15.01 -4.05 -52.67
N TRP A 169 15.48 -2.82 -52.45
CA TRP A 169 16.18 -2.41 -51.23
C TRP A 169 15.26 -1.59 -50.33
N GLU A 170 14.16 -2.20 -49.88
CA GLU A 170 13.15 -1.49 -49.09
C GLU A 170 13.75 -0.87 -47.82
N ASN A 171 13.41 0.39 -47.53
CA ASN A 171 13.90 1.19 -46.41
C ASN A 171 15.41 1.55 -46.45
N LEU A 172 16.12 1.26 -47.55
CA LEU A 172 17.46 1.80 -47.77
C LEU A 172 17.36 3.28 -48.23
N PRO A 173 18.05 4.24 -47.60
CA PRO A 173 17.85 5.67 -47.91
C PRO A 173 18.17 6.07 -49.36
N TRP A 174 19.21 5.46 -49.95
CA TRP A 174 19.64 5.72 -51.34
C TRP A 174 19.05 4.71 -52.33
N TRP A 175 17.90 4.11 -52.02
CA TRP A 175 17.11 3.32 -52.96
C TRP A 175 15.98 4.16 -53.55
N ASN A 176 16.08 4.47 -54.84
CA ASN A 176 15.04 5.21 -55.53
C ASN A 176 13.90 4.28 -55.95
N ARG A 177 12.76 4.38 -55.26
CA ARG A 177 11.57 3.56 -55.54
C ARG A 177 10.96 3.81 -56.93
N GLN A 178 11.10 5.01 -57.49
CA GLN A 178 10.55 5.33 -58.82
C GLN A 178 11.41 4.75 -59.94
N THR A 179 12.73 4.94 -59.88
CA THR A 179 13.67 4.47 -60.92
C THR A 179 14.11 3.02 -60.71
N ARG A 180 13.82 2.43 -59.53
CA ARG A 180 14.25 1.10 -59.10
C ARG A 180 15.77 0.92 -59.24
N CYS A 181 16.52 1.96 -58.90
CA CYS A 181 17.98 1.96 -58.92
C CYS A 181 18.52 2.41 -57.57
N LEU A 182 19.69 1.88 -57.20
CA LEU A 182 20.51 2.45 -56.14
C LEU A 182 21.15 3.76 -56.63
N GLU A 183 21.11 4.77 -55.78
CA GLU A 183 21.75 6.07 -55.98
C GLU A 183 23.07 6.16 -55.20
N ALA A 184 23.84 7.21 -55.46
CA ALA A 184 25.10 7.47 -54.79
C ALA A 184 24.85 7.78 -53.29
N PRO A 185 25.50 7.07 -52.34
CA PRO A 185 25.12 7.10 -50.92
C PRO A 185 25.56 8.38 -50.18
N GLN A 186 26.48 9.18 -50.73
CA GLN A 186 27.17 10.28 -50.05
C GLN A 186 26.22 11.33 -49.43
N GLY A 187 25.08 11.60 -50.08
CA GLY A 187 24.08 12.55 -49.60
C GLY A 187 23.26 12.05 -48.40
N TYR A 188 23.34 10.75 -48.09
CA TYR A 188 22.55 10.08 -47.07
C TYR A 188 23.36 9.69 -45.83
N LEU A 189 24.66 9.97 -45.81
CA LEU A 189 25.58 9.57 -44.74
C LEU A 189 26.00 10.77 -43.89
N ASN A 190 26.02 10.59 -42.57
CA ASN A 190 26.60 11.58 -41.65
C ASN A 190 28.14 11.52 -41.66
N ALA A 191 28.78 12.43 -40.90
CA ALA A 191 30.23 12.55 -40.88
C ALA A 191 30.94 11.28 -40.40
N SER A 192 30.39 10.59 -39.39
CA SER A 192 31.00 9.38 -38.84
C SER A 192 30.84 8.18 -39.78
N GLU A 193 29.70 8.07 -40.45
CA GLU A 193 29.48 7.02 -41.46
C GLU A 193 30.36 7.22 -42.67
N LYS A 194 30.52 8.48 -43.13
CA LYS A 194 31.48 8.82 -44.20
C LYS A 194 32.89 8.41 -43.81
N ALA A 195 33.31 8.73 -42.58
CA ALA A 195 34.62 8.37 -42.07
C ALA A 195 34.86 6.85 -41.99
N LEU A 196 33.88 6.09 -41.46
CA LEU A 196 33.97 4.63 -41.37
C LEU A 196 33.94 3.97 -42.76
N LEU A 197 33.05 4.41 -43.65
CA LEU A 197 33.00 3.92 -45.02
C LEU A 197 34.30 4.23 -45.77
N TRP A 198 34.88 5.42 -45.59
CA TRP A 198 36.17 5.79 -46.15
C TRP A 198 37.27 4.82 -45.69
N ARG A 199 37.33 4.50 -44.39
CA ARG A 199 38.31 3.54 -43.84
C ARG A 199 38.07 2.11 -44.31
N TRP A 200 36.82 1.72 -44.51
CA TRP A 200 36.46 0.42 -45.05
C TRP A 200 36.87 0.28 -46.52
N LEU A 201 36.67 1.32 -47.32
CA LEU A 201 37.13 1.38 -48.72
C LEU A 201 38.66 1.36 -48.79
N GLU A 202 39.36 2.06 -47.90
CA GLU A 202 40.83 2.00 -47.76
C GLU A 202 41.29 0.56 -47.51
N ASN A 203 40.65 -0.14 -46.57
CA ASN A 203 40.93 -1.54 -46.29
C ASN A 203 40.67 -2.45 -47.50
N LEU A 204 39.51 -2.28 -48.16
CA LEU A 204 39.16 -3.05 -49.37
C LEU A 204 40.18 -2.83 -50.51
N ASN A 205 40.64 -1.59 -50.68
CA ASN A 205 41.66 -1.25 -51.68
C ASN A 205 43.04 -1.84 -51.33
N ASN A 206 43.39 -1.90 -50.05
CA ASN A 206 44.62 -2.55 -49.57
C ASN A 206 44.57 -4.07 -49.73
N GLU A 207 43.43 -4.71 -49.46
CA GLU A 207 43.23 -6.15 -49.69
C GLU A 207 43.29 -6.49 -51.18
N LEU A 208 42.76 -5.65 -52.07
CA LEU A 208 42.85 -5.84 -53.52
C LEU A 208 44.30 -5.96 -54.02
N ASN A 209 45.26 -5.24 -53.42
CA ASN A 209 46.68 -5.34 -53.75
C ASN A 209 47.34 -6.67 -53.33
N ARG A 210 46.71 -7.44 -52.44
CA ARG A 210 47.27 -8.70 -51.92
C ARG A 210 46.95 -9.91 -52.79
N TYR A 211 46.00 -9.78 -53.72
CA TYR A 211 45.58 -10.88 -54.59
C TYR A 211 46.17 -10.76 -56.00
N THR A 212 46.46 -11.91 -56.61
CA THR A 212 46.89 -11.98 -58.02
C THR A 212 45.67 -12.03 -58.95
N GLY A 213 45.66 -11.21 -59.99
CA GLY A 213 44.59 -11.11 -60.99
C GLY A 213 45.03 -10.33 -62.23
N ASP A 214 44.08 -9.87 -63.04
CA ASP A 214 44.34 -9.03 -64.21
C ASP A 214 44.79 -7.62 -63.78
N ALA A 215 46.03 -7.23 -64.11
CA ALA A 215 46.63 -5.99 -63.65
C ALA A 215 45.89 -4.72 -64.11
N ILE A 216 45.32 -4.72 -65.32
CA ILE A 216 44.57 -3.58 -65.86
C ILE A 216 43.24 -3.45 -65.12
N ALA A 217 42.57 -4.58 -64.89
CA ALA A 217 41.32 -4.63 -64.15
C ALA A 217 41.49 -4.19 -62.70
N GLN A 218 42.53 -4.70 -62.02
CA GLN A 218 42.87 -4.30 -60.65
C GLN A 218 43.15 -2.80 -60.57
N ASN A 219 43.98 -2.24 -61.46
CA ASN A 219 44.25 -0.80 -61.48
C ASN A 219 43.01 0.05 -61.73
N THR A 220 42.12 -0.41 -62.62
CA THR A 220 40.84 0.27 -62.88
C THR A 220 39.96 0.28 -61.63
N MET A 221 39.79 -0.86 -60.97
CA MET A 221 38.96 -0.97 -59.77
C MET A 221 39.54 -0.20 -58.58
N ARG A 222 40.88 -0.20 -58.43
CA ARG A 222 41.56 0.65 -57.44
C ARG A 222 41.28 2.13 -57.67
N GLY A 223 41.29 2.57 -58.93
CA GLY A 223 40.92 3.92 -59.32
C GLY A 223 39.48 4.27 -58.91
N LEU A 224 38.52 3.39 -59.22
CA LEU A 224 37.11 3.59 -58.86
C LEU A 224 36.87 3.59 -57.34
N LEU A 225 37.56 2.71 -56.58
CA LEU A 225 37.52 2.70 -55.12
C LEU A 225 38.10 3.99 -54.54
N ALA A 226 39.23 4.48 -55.07
CA ALA A 226 39.84 5.75 -54.64
C ALA A 226 38.96 6.96 -55.00
N GLU A 227 38.33 6.98 -56.18
CA GLU A 227 37.35 8.01 -56.56
C GLU A 227 36.15 8.00 -55.60
N PHE A 228 35.64 6.82 -55.21
CA PHE A 228 34.56 6.71 -54.23
C PHE A 228 35.00 7.19 -52.84
N GLN A 229 36.17 6.76 -52.38
CA GLN A 229 36.77 7.18 -51.12
C GLN A 229 36.93 8.71 -51.06
N ASN A 230 37.49 9.33 -52.10
CA ASN A 230 37.65 10.79 -52.18
C ASN A 230 36.32 11.55 -52.21
N SER A 231 35.26 10.94 -52.76
CA SER A 231 33.92 11.55 -52.75
C SER A 231 33.27 11.62 -51.36
N LEU A 232 33.79 10.89 -50.37
CA LEU A 232 33.31 10.92 -48.98
C LEU A 232 33.96 12.04 -48.15
N GLY A 233 35.03 12.66 -48.66
CA GLY A 233 35.78 13.73 -47.99
C GLY A 233 37.28 13.42 -47.86
N GLY A 234 37.98 14.21 -47.03
CA GLY A 234 39.39 14.00 -46.70
C GLY A 234 39.64 12.81 -45.78
N GLN A 235 40.92 12.47 -45.55
CA GLN A 235 41.29 11.37 -44.66
C GLN A 235 40.77 11.60 -43.23
N PRO A 236 39.94 10.70 -42.68
CA PRO A 236 39.34 10.88 -41.36
C PRO A 236 40.29 10.50 -40.23
N GLU A 237 40.17 11.17 -39.07
CA GLU A 237 40.88 10.79 -37.84
C GLU A 237 40.35 9.49 -37.23
N GLN A 238 39.06 9.19 -37.43
CA GLN A 238 38.40 7.99 -36.93
C GLN A 238 39.11 6.72 -37.44
N ARG A 239 39.37 5.78 -36.53
CA ARG A 239 40.00 4.49 -36.83
C ARG A 239 39.01 3.53 -37.48
N LEU A 240 39.52 2.59 -38.27
CA LEU A 240 38.70 1.50 -38.81
C LEU A 240 38.24 0.59 -37.67
N SER A 241 36.92 0.39 -37.58
CA SER A 241 36.29 -0.57 -36.68
C SER A 241 35.42 -1.50 -37.51
N LEU A 242 35.66 -2.81 -37.41
CA LEU A 242 35.00 -3.85 -38.19
C LEU A 242 34.20 -4.78 -37.28
N SER A 243 33.20 -5.46 -37.87
CA SER A 243 32.43 -6.49 -37.20
C SER A 243 33.30 -7.56 -36.54
N ASN A 244 32.93 -7.95 -35.34
CA ASN A 244 33.52 -9.10 -34.66
C ASN A 244 32.86 -10.43 -35.08
N ASN A 245 31.76 -10.40 -35.83
CA ASN A 245 31.06 -11.61 -36.27
C ASN A 245 31.67 -12.15 -37.58
N PRO A 246 32.35 -13.31 -37.57
CA PRO A 246 32.96 -13.88 -38.77
C PRO A 246 31.95 -14.40 -39.81
N GLN A 247 30.66 -14.49 -39.44
CA GLN A 247 29.56 -14.92 -40.31
C GLN A 247 28.41 -13.88 -40.28
N PHE A 248 28.73 -12.58 -40.30
CA PHE A 248 27.75 -11.51 -40.18
C PHE A 248 26.57 -11.66 -41.16
N PHE A 249 26.85 -11.99 -42.42
CA PHE A 249 25.83 -12.16 -43.47
C PHE A 249 25.15 -13.55 -43.44
N GLY A 250 25.30 -14.33 -42.37
CA GLY A 250 24.77 -15.69 -42.24
C GLY A 250 25.69 -16.78 -42.81
N VAL A 251 26.58 -16.42 -43.75
CA VAL A 251 27.66 -17.27 -44.25
C VAL A 251 28.97 -16.47 -44.30
N PRO A 252 30.14 -17.09 -44.11
CA PRO A 252 31.42 -16.38 -44.25
C PRO A 252 31.69 -16.05 -45.73
N LEU A 253 31.90 -14.78 -46.03
CA LEU A 253 32.43 -14.33 -47.31
C LEU A 253 33.95 -14.57 -47.27
N ASN A 254 34.46 -15.66 -47.85
CA ASN A 254 35.84 -16.09 -47.62
C ASN A 254 36.55 -16.57 -48.90
N ARG A 255 36.04 -16.20 -50.09
CA ARG A 255 36.64 -16.52 -51.39
C ARG A 255 37.44 -15.34 -51.92
N GLY A 256 38.77 -15.47 -51.96
CA GLY A 256 39.67 -14.45 -52.50
C GLY A 256 39.41 -13.06 -51.91
N LEU A 257 39.35 -12.03 -52.77
CA LEU A 257 39.08 -10.64 -52.38
C LEU A 257 37.79 -10.45 -51.60
N LEU A 258 36.79 -11.32 -51.78
CA LEU A 258 35.49 -11.18 -51.11
C LEU A 258 35.59 -11.33 -49.58
N ASN A 259 36.70 -11.89 -49.08
CA ASN A 259 37.01 -11.87 -47.65
C ASN A 259 37.09 -10.47 -47.05
N ALA A 260 37.48 -9.47 -47.86
CA ALA A 260 37.50 -8.07 -47.44
C ALA A 260 36.10 -7.50 -47.18
N LEU A 261 35.05 -8.11 -47.75
CA LEU A 261 33.65 -7.71 -47.53
C LEU A 261 33.04 -8.36 -46.28
N ASN A 262 33.66 -9.42 -45.75
CA ASN A 262 33.04 -10.28 -44.73
C ASN A 262 32.66 -9.55 -43.44
N ARG A 263 33.40 -8.47 -43.13
CA ARG A 263 33.22 -7.69 -41.91
C ARG A 263 32.76 -6.28 -42.29
N PRO A 264 31.47 -5.94 -42.08
CA PRO A 264 31.01 -4.56 -42.20
C PRO A 264 31.67 -3.66 -41.13
N VAL A 265 31.54 -2.34 -41.28
CA VAL A 265 31.97 -1.38 -40.27
C VAL A 265 31.05 -1.43 -39.05
N LYS A 266 31.66 -1.21 -37.90
CA LYS A 266 30.99 -1.15 -36.61
C LYS A 266 31.25 0.19 -35.95
N ALA A 267 30.21 0.87 -35.49
CA ALA A 267 30.37 2.10 -34.71
C ALA A 267 30.92 1.82 -33.31
N GLU A 268 31.68 2.78 -32.75
CA GLU A 268 32.06 2.73 -31.35
C GLU A 268 30.83 3.02 -30.46
N PRO A 269 30.66 2.31 -29.34
CA PRO A 269 29.54 2.56 -28.43
C PRO A 269 29.52 4.02 -27.93
N LYS A 270 28.34 4.63 -27.92
CA LYS A 270 28.11 5.96 -27.32
C LYS A 270 26.97 5.93 -26.32
N GLU A 271 26.97 6.96 -25.47
CA GLU A 271 25.90 7.26 -24.54
C GLU A 271 24.57 7.52 -25.26
N SER A 272 23.48 7.07 -24.65
CA SER A 272 22.13 7.20 -25.22
C SER A 272 21.63 8.64 -25.16
N CYS A 273 21.12 9.15 -26.29
CA CYS A 273 20.44 10.45 -26.36
C CYS A 273 18.98 10.38 -25.88
N VAL A 274 18.39 9.19 -25.83
CA VAL A 274 16.95 8.98 -25.57
C VAL A 274 16.67 8.37 -24.19
N ARG A 275 17.67 8.41 -23.31
CA ARG A 275 17.55 7.96 -21.92
C ARG A 275 16.75 8.97 -21.11
N VAL A 276 15.78 8.49 -20.34
CA VAL A 276 15.01 9.31 -19.40
C VAL A 276 15.90 9.78 -18.27
N VAL A 277 15.87 11.09 -17.99
CA VAL A 277 16.51 11.68 -16.82
C VAL A 277 15.54 11.65 -15.65
N ALA A 278 15.76 10.72 -14.72
CA ALA A 278 14.92 10.50 -13.55
C ALA A 278 15.00 11.65 -12.51
N SER A 279 13.98 11.72 -11.65
CA SER A 279 13.98 12.56 -10.44
C SER A 279 15.23 12.30 -9.62
N GLU A 280 15.75 13.34 -8.97
CA GLU A 280 17.00 13.27 -8.21
C GLU A 280 17.01 12.13 -7.17
N ASN A 281 15.90 11.94 -6.45
CA ASN A 281 15.72 10.88 -5.45
C ASN A 281 15.46 9.48 -6.03
N LYS A 282 15.34 9.35 -7.36
CA LYS A 282 15.13 8.08 -8.07
C LYS A 282 16.34 7.67 -8.92
N ARG A 283 17.32 8.56 -9.11
CA ARG A 283 18.50 8.30 -9.96
C ARG A 283 19.30 7.09 -9.44
N GLY A 284 19.56 6.15 -10.34
CA GLY A 284 20.37 4.96 -10.04
C GLY A 284 19.67 3.87 -9.22
N LEU A 285 18.41 4.06 -8.81
CA LEU A 285 17.66 3.02 -8.08
C LEU A 285 17.09 1.93 -8.99
N VAL A 286 16.88 2.25 -10.26
CA VAL A 286 16.35 1.34 -11.29
C VAL A 286 17.21 1.39 -12.55
N PRO A 287 17.22 0.34 -13.39
CA PRO A 287 17.90 0.36 -14.68
C PRO A 287 17.43 1.54 -15.54
N PRO A 288 18.29 2.15 -16.37
CA PRO A 288 17.90 3.27 -17.23
C PRO A 288 16.72 2.92 -18.17
N LEU A 289 15.79 3.86 -18.36
CA LEU A 289 14.71 3.75 -19.34
C LEU A 289 15.05 4.51 -20.63
N LEU A 290 14.90 3.84 -21.77
CA LEU A 290 15.03 4.44 -23.09
C LEU A 290 13.66 4.64 -23.75
N ILE A 291 13.40 5.83 -24.27
CA ILE A 291 12.19 6.12 -25.05
C ILE A 291 12.52 5.98 -26.53
N ILE A 292 11.94 5.00 -27.20
CA ILE A 292 12.18 4.78 -28.63
C ILE A 292 11.02 5.37 -29.43
N ASP A 293 11.31 6.40 -30.20
CA ASP A 293 10.35 7.06 -31.09
C ASP A 293 11.06 7.65 -32.31
N PRO A 294 10.70 7.24 -33.55
CA PRO A 294 11.25 7.82 -34.77
C PRO A 294 11.08 9.34 -34.90
N GLU A 295 10.04 9.92 -34.30
CA GLU A 295 9.76 11.36 -34.40
C GLU A 295 10.71 12.22 -33.56
N ILE A 296 11.51 11.64 -32.65
CA ILE A 296 12.51 12.37 -31.86
C ILE A 296 13.48 13.12 -32.78
N ALA A 297 13.96 12.46 -33.84
CA ALA A 297 14.90 13.06 -34.78
C ALA A 297 14.30 14.32 -35.43
N ARG A 298 13.03 14.25 -35.84
CA ARG A 298 12.31 15.39 -36.42
C ARG A 298 12.07 16.49 -35.39
N SER A 299 11.67 16.14 -34.17
CA SER A 299 11.41 17.08 -33.08
C SER A 299 12.65 17.87 -32.68
N TRP A 300 13.83 17.25 -32.75
CA TRP A 300 15.11 17.88 -32.42
C TRP A 300 15.83 18.52 -33.61
N ASP A 301 15.21 18.53 -34.80
CA ASP A 301 15.83 19.00 -36.04
C ASP A 301 17.20 18.34 -36.29
N ARG A 302 17.21 17.00 -36.21
CA ARG A 302 18.39 16.15 -36.39
C ARG A 302 18.09 14.99 -37.31
N SER A 303 19.15 14.41 -37.89
CA SER A 303 19.02 13.16 -38.64
C SER A 303 18.92 11.98 -37.66
N PRO A 304 18.15 10.92 -37.98
CA PRO A 304 18.05 9.73 -37.13
C PRO A 304 19.40 9.05 -36.82
N GLN A 305 20.40 9.30 -37.66
CA GLN A 305 21.77 8.78 -37.60
C GLN A 305 22.59 9.41 -36.48
N ASP A 306 22.18 10.61 -36.02
CA ASP A 306 22.86 11.36 -34.98
C ASP A 306 22.25 11.09 -33.60
N ILE A 307 21.09 10.44 -33.54
CA ILE A 307 20.40 10.11 -32.29
C ILE A 307 20.79 8.69 -31.85
N TRP A 308 21.63 8.60 -30.82
CA TRP A 308 22.08 7.34 -30.25
C TRP A 308 21.02 6.74 -29.33
N ILE A 309 20.67 5.48 -29.55
CA ILE A 309 19.72 4.75 -28.70
C ILE A 309 20.47 4.00 -27.61
N TYR A 310 21.35 3.07 -28.00
CA TYR A 310 22.07 2.22 -27.07
C TYR A 310 23.31 1.63 -27.75
N GLN A 311 24.47 1.77 -27.10
CA GLN A 311 25.76 1.28 -27.60
C GLN A 311 26.05 1.78 -29.03
N ASP A 312 26.12 0.88 -30.01
CA ASP A 312 26.44 1.14 -31.40
C ASP A 312 25.19 1.41 -32.27
N GLN A 313 24.01 1.57 -31.66
CA GLN A 313 22.73 1.70 -32.34
C GLN A 313 22.19 3.13 -32.34
N THR A 314 21.61 3.54 -33.48
CA THR A 314 20.99 4.85 -33.68
C THR A 314 19.53 4.69 -34.10
N LEU A 315 18.74 5.79 -34.08
CA LEU A 315 17.36 5.79 -34.61
C LEU A 315 17.28 5.45 -36.11
N ALA A 316 18.40 5.48 -36.82
CA ALA A 316 18.45 5.11 -38.22
C ALA A 316 18.50 3.60 -38.50
N SER A 317 18.51 2.76 -37.45
CA SER A 317 18.47 1.29 -37.56
C SER A 317 17.02 0.80 -37.79
N PRO A 318 16.61 0.42 -39.01
CA PRO A 318 15.21 0.19 -39.34
C PRO A 318 14.63 -1.09 -38.71
N SER A 319 15.48 -2.05 -38.30
CA SER A 319 15.04 -3.29 -37.66
C SER A 319 15.01 -3.23 -36.13
N ILE A 320 15.50 -2.16 -35.50
CA ILE A 320 15.77 -2.17 -34.04
C ILE A 320 14.52 -2.46 -33.21
N LEU A 321 13.40 -1.78 -33.51
CA LEU A 321 12.12 -1.98 -32.83
C LEU A 321 11.61 -3.41 -32.99
N LYS A 322 11.61 -3.92 -34.24
CA LYS A 322 11.16 -5.29 -34.54
C LYS A 322 12.05 -6.33 -33.85
N ASP A 323 13.36 -6.14 -33.87
CA ASP A 323 14.32 -7.05 -33.25
C ASP A 323 14.17 -7.07 -31.70
N LEU A 324 13.84 -5.93 -31.08
CA LEU A 324 13.54 -5.82 -29.65
C LEU A 324 12.20 -6.49 -29.30
N GLN A 325 11.13 -6.20 -30.05
CA GLN A 325 9.79 -6.77 -29.84
C GLN A 325 9.78 -8.30 -30.01
N THR A 326 10.56 -8.83 -30.96
CA THR A 326 10.65 -10.28 -31.22
C THR A 326 11.65 -11.01 -30.31
N GLY A 327 12.36 -10.28 -29.45
CA GLY A 327 13.36 -10.85 -28.54
C GLY A 327 14.65 -11.32 -29.23
N LYS A 328 14.86 -10.96 -30.50
CA LYS A 328 16.12 -11.22 -31.23
C LYS A 328 17.29 -10.44 -30.64
N ILE A 329 17.00 -9.29 -30.02
CA ILE A 329 17.93 -8.53 -29.19
C ILE A 329 17.36 -8.48 -27.76
N LEU A 330 18.24 -8.69 -26.79
CA LEU A 330 17.92 -8.52 -25.38
C LEU A 330 18.95 -7.57 -24.76
N TRP A 331 18.47 -6.45 -24.23
CA TRP A 331 19.27 -5.54 -23.43
C TRP A 331 19.01 -5.84 -21.96
N LYS A 332 20.03 -6.35 -21.25
CA LYS A 332 19.88 -6.84 -19.88
C LYS A 332 19.91 -5.74 -18.82
N ASP A 333 20.64 -4.65 -19.10
CA ASP A 333 20.96 -3.62 -18.11
C ASP A 333 20.13 -2.34 -18.28
N ILE A 334 19.16 -2.33 -19.20
CA ILE A 334 18.29 -1.18 -19.48
C ILE A 334 16.86 -1.65 -19.75
N ARG A 335 15.90 -0.75 -19.54
CA ARG A 335 14.51 -0.89 -19.98
C ARG A 335 14.29 -0.02 -21.21
N TRP A 336 13.35 -0.40 -22.07
CA TRP A 336 12.95 0.41 -23.22
C TRP A 336 11.44 0.36 -23.37
N ILE A 337 10.87 1.43 -23.93
CA ILE A 337 9.45 1.52 -24.26
C ILE A 337 9.26 2.41 -25.49
N GLU A 338 8.27 2.09 -26.33
CA GLU A 338 7.85 3.00 -27.39
C GLU A 338 7.04 4.16 -26.81
N SER A 339 7.18 5.36 -27.36
CA SER A 339 6.46 6.54 -26.85
C SER A 339 4.93 6.36 -26.79
N LYS A 340 4.36 5.62 -27.75
CA LYS A 340 2.91 5.32 -27.81
C LYS A 340 2.42 4.45 -26.65
N ASP A 341 3.30 3.63 -26.07
CA ASP A 341 2.98 2.67 -25.00
C ASP A 341 3.17 3.29 -23.60
N LEU A 342 3.61 4.56 -23.54
CA LEU A 342 3.56 5.38 -22.32
C LEU A 342 2.13 5.76 -21.92
N PHE A 343 1.19 5.63 -22.86
CA PHE A 343 -0.21 5.97 -22.70
C PHE A 343 -1.07 4.70 -22.75
N THR A 344 -2.20 4.69 -22.02
CA THR A 344 -3.15 3.56 -22.11
C THR A 344 -3.80 3.48 -23.49
N PRO A 345 -4.27 2.30 -23.94
CA PRO A 345 -4.97 2.16 -25.22
C PRO A 345 -6.22 3.05 -25.32
N GLU A 346 -7.04 3.07 -24.26
CA GLU A 346 -8.29 3.82 -24.14
C GLU A 346 -8.25 4.74 -22.91
N PHE A 347 -9.03 5.82 -22.93
CA PHE A 347 -9.19 6.75 -21.82
C PHE A 347 -10.45 6.41 -21.03
N HIS A 348 -10.27 6.00 -19.77
CA HIS A 348 -11.35 5.74 -18.82
C HIS A 348 -11.51 6.88 -17.84
N PHE A 349 -12.74 7.12 -17.42
CA PHE A 349 -13.08 8.21 -16.53
C PHE A 349 -14.27 7.84 -15.64
N ILE A 350 -14.40 8.55 -14.53
CA ILE A 350 -15.54 8.43 -13.63
C ILE A 350 -16.56 9.51 -14.01
N ASP A 351 -17.79 9.09 -14.28
CA ASP A 351 -18.92 9.95 -14.68
C ASP A 351 -19.55 10.65 -13.47
N VAL A 352 -18.69 11.23 -12.63
CA VAL A 352 -19.01 11.97 -11.41
C VAL A 352 -17.91 13.02 -11.23
N GLU A 353 -18.30 14.26 -10.97
CA GLU A 353 -17.41 15.37 -10.62
C GLU A 353 -16.74 15.12 -9.26
N ASP A 354 -15.45 15.49 -9.12
CA ASP A 354 -14.68 15.37 -7.87
C ASP A 354 -14.74 13.99 -7.18
N ALA A 355 -14.87 12.92 -7.97
CA ALA A 355 -15.04 11.56 -7.44
C ALA A 355 -13.79 11.02 -6.72
N LEU A 356 -12.64 11.68 -6.92
CA LEU A 356 -11.32 11.30 -6.38
C LEU A 356 -10.71 12.40 -5.49
N PRO A 357 -11.30 12.75 -4.34
CA PRO A 357 -10.80 13.84 -3.48
C PRO A 357 -9.37 13.61 -2.94
N GLY A 358 -8.93 12.35 -2.83
CA GLY A 358 -7.54 12.01 -2.48
C GLY A 358 -6.62 11.77 -3.68
N GLY A 359 -7.16 11.84 -4.90
CA GLY A 359 -6.41 11.78 -6.15
C GLY A 359 -5.66 13.09 -6.41
N PHE A 360 -4.47 12.98 -6.98
CA PHE A 360 -3.63 14.11 -7.31
C PHE A 360 -3.66 14.34 -8.82
N LEU A 361 -4.36 15.40 -9.25
CA LEU A 361 -4.49 15.83 -10.64
C LEU A 361 -3.72 17.14 -10.88
N PRO A 362 -3.35 17.47 -12.13
CA PRO A 362 -2.71 18.75 -12.44
C PRO A 362 -3.62 19.95 -12.11
N ASP A 363 -3.05 21.02 -11.54
CA ASP A 363 -3.79 22.25 -11.16
C ASP A 363 -4.51 22.93 -12.35
N ASN A 364 -4.03 22.71 -13.58
CA ASN A 364 -4.57 23.29 -14.81
C ASN A 364 -5.40 22.28 -15.64
N THR A 365 -5.99 21.27 -14.99
CA THR A 365 -6.86 20.32 -15.70
C THR A 365 -8.10 21.08 -16.19
N PRO A 366 -8.35 21.16 -17.51
CA PRO A 366 -9.54 21.81 -18.02
C PRO A 366 -10.78 21.01 -17.58
N SER A 367 -11.92 21.68 -17.44
CA SER A 367 -13.20 20.99 -17.26
C SER A 367 -13.42 20.02 -18.41
N ILE A 368 -13.42 18.72 -18.10
CA ILE A 368 -13.66 17.65 -19.06
C ILE A 368 -15.13 17.29 -18.92
N VAL A 369 -15.91 17.49 -19.98
CA VAL A 369 -17.37 17.35 -19.94
C VAL A 369 -17.80 16.14 -20.76
N PHE A 370 -18.66 15.30 -20.16
CA PHE A 370 -19.36 14.21 -20.82
C PHE A 370 -20.86 14.33 -20.52
N LYS A 371 -21.72 14.20 -21.53
CA LYS A 371 -23.19 14.37 -21.40
C LYS A 371 -23.66 15.64 -20.66
N GLY A 372 -22.86 16.71 -20.69
CA GLY A 372 -23.17 17.99 -20.03
C GLY A 372 -22.79 18.06 -18.54
N GLN A 373 -22.07 17.06 -18.01
CA GLN A 373 -21.55 17.04 -16.64
C GLN A 373 -20.02 16.94 -16.64
N GLU A 374 -19.38 17.48 -15.62
CA GLU A 374 -17.94 17.33 -15.42
C GLU A 374 -17.61 15.90 -14.96
N ILE A 375 -16.49 15.37 -15.44
CA ILE A 375 -16.03 14.02 -15.15
C ILE A 375 -14.68 14.03 -14.43
N THR A 376 -14.39 12.96 -13.70
CA THR A 376 -13.09 12.77 -13.05
C THR A 376 -12.22 11.79 -13.86
N PRO A 377 -11.05 12.19 -14.39
CA PRO A 377 -10.22 11.31 -15.22
C PRO A 377 -9.46 10.26 -14.39
N LEU A 378 -9.35 9.03 -14.91
CA LEU A 378 -8.26 8.13 -14.53
C LEU A 378 -7.05 8.45 -15.42
N LEU A 379 -5.88 8.66 -14.84
CA LEU A 379 -4.71 9.11 -15.59
C LEU A 379 -4.26 8.01 -16.56
N PRO A 380 -4.27 8.26 -17.89
CA PRO A 380 -4.05 7.23 -18.89
C PRO A 380 -2.55 7.02 -19.15
N LEU A 381 -1.78 6.80 -18.09
CA LEU A 381 -0.31 6.69 -18.12
C LEU A 381 0.16 5.29 -17.74
N ASN A 382 1.27 4.87 -18.35
CA ASN A 382 1.94 3.62 -17.99
C ASN A 382 2.64 3.77 -16.62
N PRO A 383 2.40 2.85 -15.65
CA PRO A 383 2.97 2.94 -14.31
C PRO A 383 4.52 2.90 -14.28
N ILE A 384 5.19 2.43 -15.34
CA ILE A 384 6.65 2.44 -15.43
C ILE A 384 7.27 3.82 -15.17
N LEU A 385 6.55 4.91 -15.46
CA LEU A 385 7.03 6.27 -15.25
C LEU A 385 7.25 6.60 -13.76
N LEU A 386 6.55 5.93 -12.83
CA LEU A 386 6.67 6.15 -11.39
C LEU A 386 7.94 5.53 -10.76
N ASP A 387 8.61 4.66 -11.52
CA ASP A 387 9.96 4.19 -11.16
C ASP A 387 11.00 5.31 -11.35
N TYR A 388 10.73 6.28 -12.24
CA TYR A 388 11.66 7.35 -12.61
C TYR A 388 11.23 8.74 -12.12
N PHE A 389 9.93 8.95 -11.91
CA PHE A 389 9.37 10.24 -11.50
C PHE A 389 8.57 10.14 -10.20
N THR A 390 8.65 11.17 -9.36
CA THR A 390 7.68 11.36 -8.27
C THR A 390 6.30 11.75 -8.83
N PRO A 391 5.18 11.51 -8.12
CA PRO A 391 3.87 11.97 -8.55
C PRO A 391 3.83 13.47 -8.87
N GLU A 392 4.47 14.30 -8.04
CA GLU A 392 4.56 15.75 -8.19
C GLU A 392 5.30 16.15 -9.48
N GLU A 393 6.44 15.52 -9.76
CA GLU A 393 7.20 15.80 -10.99
C GLU A 393 6.49 15.29 -12.23
N LEU A 394 5.82 14.14 -12.16
CA LEU A 394 5.06 13.58 -13.25
C LEU A 394 3.87 14.47 -13.64
N LEU A 395 3.14 15.00 -12.65
CA LEU A 395 2.03 15.92 -12.92
C LEU A 395 2.49 17.26 -13.53
N ARG A 396 3.65 17.80 -13.11
CA ARG A 396 4.22 19.00 -13.76
C ARG A 396 4.56 18.79 -15.23
N LYS A 397 4.75 17.53 -15.66
CA LYS A 397 5.04 17.14 -17.03
C LYS A 397 3.77 16.79 -17.82
N LEU A 398 2.63 16.64 -17.16
CA LEU A 398 1.38 16.21 -17.75
C LEU A 398 0.50 17.42 -18.08
N GLN A 399 -0.08 17.42 -19.28
CA GLN A 399 -0.97 18.49 -19.74
C GLN A 399 -2.20 17.93 -20.42
N PHE A 400 -3.37 18.45 -20.04
CA PHE A 400 -4.67 18.12 -20.64
C PHE A 400 -5.16 19.26 -21.52
N SER A 401 -5.67 18.94 -22.70
CA SER A 401 -6.31 19.91 -23.59
C SER A 401 -7.47 19.28 -24.34
N THR A 402 -8.59 19.98 -24.44
CA THR A 402 -9.77 19.54 -25.18
C THR A 402 -9.70 20.02 -26.64
N LEU A 403 -10.07 19.15 -27.55
CA LEU A 403 -10.09 19.38 -29.00
C LEU A 403 -11.46 18.98 -29.55
N ASN A 404 -11.87 19.62 -30.65
CA ASN A 404 -13.08 19.23 -31.38
C ASN A 404 -12.71 18.19 -32.44
N GLY A 405 -13.11 16.95 -32.23
CA GLY A 405 -12.98 15.88 -33.22
C GLY A 405 -14.17 15.81 -34.17
N SER A 406 -14.06 14.97 -35.20
CA SER A 406 -15.15 14.73 -36.17
C SER A 406 -16.37 14.01 -35.57
N GLU A 407 -16.19 13.27 -34.48
CA GLU A 407 -17.22 12.45 -33.82
C GLU A 407 -17.60 12.95 -32.41
N GLY A 408 -17.05 14.08 -31.96
CA GLY A 408 -17.29 14.63 -30.62
C GLY A 408 -16.04 15.21 -29.95
N PRO A 409 -16.11 15.50 -28.64
CA PRO A 409 -14.97 16.03 -27.88
C PRO A 409 -13.85 14.99 -27.77
N VAL A 410 -12.62 15.45 -28.01
CA VAL A 410 -11.40 14.65 -27.93
C VAL A 410 -10.51 15.25 -26.85
N LEU A 411 -10.03 14.42 -25.93
CA LEU A 411 -9.07 14.81 -24.91
C LEU A 411 -7.65 14.48 -25.40
N ARG A 412 -6.82 15.51 -25.59
CA ARG A 412 -5.38 15.34 -25.79
C ARG A 412 -4.67 15.33 -24.45
N VAL A 413 -3.93 14.25 -24.19
CA VAL A 413 -3.05 14.10 -23.04
C VAL A 413 -1.61 14.19 -23.53
N SER A 414 -0.86 15.18 -23.05
CA SER A 414 0.52 15.44 -23.44
C SER A 414 1.46 15.22 -22.24
N LEU A 415 2.65 14.66 -22.50
CA LEU A 415 3.67 14.39 -21.51
C LEU A 415 5.03 14.94 -22.00
N ASP A 416 5.64 15.81 -21.19
CA ASP A 416 6.97 16.35 -21.45
C ASP A 416 8.06 15.52 -20.75
N LEU A 417 8.78 14.71 -21.52
CA LEU A 417 9.80 13.79 -21.03
C LEU A 417 11.19 14.44 -21.08
N PRO A 418 11.92 14.55 -19.95
CA PRO A 418 13.31 14.98 -19.96
C PRO A 418 14.21 13.85 -20.44
N LEU A 419 14.78 13.97 -21.64
CA LEU A 419 15.74 13.00 -22.17
C LEU A 419 17.17 13.54 -22.05
N SER A 420 18.17 12.66 -22.03
CA SER A 420 19.60 13.02 -21.97
C SER A 420 20.05 13.92 -23.13
N GLY A 421 19.39 13.79 -24.29
CA GLY A 421 19.60 14.66 -25.45
C GLY A 421 20.98 14.49 -26.10
N MET A 422 21.31 15.42 -27.00
CA MET A 422 22.54 15.33 -27.80
C MET A 422 23.84 15.54 -26.99
N ASN A 423 23.76 16.33 -25.91
CA ASN A 423 24.92 16.67 -25.09
C ASN A 423 25.14 15.70 -23.93
N ASN A 424 24.20 14.78 -23.69
CA ASN A 424 24.20 13.86 -22.55
C ASN A 424 24.43 14.56 -21.20
N ASP A 425 23.96 15.81 -21.06
CA ASP A 425 24.07 16.60 -19.84
C ASP A 425 22.83 16.37 -18.97
N GLU A 426 22.98 15.58 -17.92
CA GLU A 426 21.89 15.32 -16.96
C GLU A 426 21.42 16.57 -16.21
N ARG A 427 22.20 17.66 -16.20
CA ARG A 427 21.80 18.93 -15.59
C ARG A 427 20.94 19.77 -16.53
N ASN A 428 21.06 19.54 -17.83
CA ASN A 428 20.32 20.25 -18.88
C ASN A 428 19.70 19.24 -19.85
N PRO A 429 18.68 18.47 -19.41
CA PRO A 429 18.02 17.51 -20.28
C PRO A 429 17.29 18.20 -21.43
N GLN A 430 17.20 17.49 -22.56
CA GLN A 430 16.45 17.92 -23.73
C GLN A 430 15.03 17.33 -23.64
N ASN A 431 14.02 18.20 -23.48
CA ASN A 431 12.64 17.76 -23.38
C ASN A 431 12.12 17.21 -24.71
N TYR A 432 11.37 16.11 -24.64
CA TYR A 432 10.65 15.50 -25.74
C TYR A 432 9.16 15.38 -25.38
N ARG A 433 8.30 16.08 -26.14
CA ARG A 433 6.86 16.08 -25.91
C ARG A 433 6.21 14.94 -26.69
N VAL A 434 5.52 14.06 -25.97
CA VAL A 434 4.67 13.01 -26.55
C VAL A 434 3.22 13.31 -26.21
N PHE A 435 2.28 12.92 -27.06
CA PHE A 435 0.86 13.11 -26.78
C PHE A 435 0.01 12.00 -27.39
N LYS A 436 -1.18 11.81 -26.83
CA LYS A 436 -2.21 10.94 -27.39
C LYS A 436 -3.58 11.61 -27.30
N ASP A 437 -4.34 11.46 -28.37
CA ASP A 437 -5.69 11.99 -28.51
C ASP A 437 -6.71 10.89 -28.23
N TYR A 438 -7.61 11.15 -27.30
CA TYR A 438 -8.62 10.19 -26.84
C TYR A 438 -10.03 10.68 -27.14
N PRO A 439 -10.82 9.96 -27.94
CA PRO A 439 -12.25 10.20 -28.02
C PRO A 439 -12.92 9.86 -26.68
N ILE A 440 -13.80 10.75 -26.18
CA ILE A 440 -14.57 10.50 -24.96
C ILE A 440 -15.77 9.61 -25.31
N LYS A 441 -15.72 8.33 -24.92
CA LYS A 441 -16.72 7.30 -25.25
C LYS A 441 -17.50 6.87 -24.01
N GLU A 442 -18.79 6.60 -24.18
CA GLU A 442 -19.65 6.06 -23.12
C GLU A 442 -19.17 4.69 -22.60
N ASP A 443 -18.62 3.84 -23.47
CA ASP A 443 -18.10 2.53 -23.07
C ASP A 443 -16.92 2.60 -22.09
N ASN A 444 -16.26 3.75 -21.97
CA ASN A 444 -15.13 3.93 -21.05
C ASN A 444 -15.54 4.66 -19.75
N ALA A 445 -16.82 5.00 -19.59
CA ALA A 445 -17.35 5.68 -18.40
C ALA A 445 -17.55 4.70 -17.23
N LEU A 446 -17.11 5.11 -16.05
CA LEU A 446 -17.31 4.44 -14.76
C LEU A 446 -18.34 5.24 -13.97
N THR A 447 -19.50 4.67 -13.70
CA THR A 447 -20.64 5.37 -13.09
C THR A 447 -20.63 5.33 -11.57
N GLN A 448 -19.78 4.50 -10.97
CA GLN A 448 -19.68 4.29 -9.53
C GLN A 448 -18.23 4.21 -9.08
N VAL A 449 -17.96 4.65 -7.85
CA VAL A 449 -16.65 4.52 -7.19
C VAL A 449 -16.73 3.56 -6.00
N PRO A 450 -15.68 2.77 -5.73
CA PRO A 450 -15.59 1.97 -4.52
C PRO A 450 -15.36 2.89 -3.31
N VAL A 451 -15.57 2.42 -2.08
CA VAL A 451 -14.95 2.99 -0.88
C VAL A 451 -13.46 2.66 -0.93
N LEU A 452 -12.60 3.67 -1.07
CA LEU A 452 -11.16 3.51 -1.19
C LEU A 452 -10.44 4.48 -0.24
N ASP A 453 -9.63 3.93 0.66
CA ASP A 453 -9.00 4.66 1.75
C ASP A 453 -7.54 4.25 1.95
N ILE A 454 -6.69 5.22 2.30
CA ILE A 454 -5.34 4.98 2.81
C ILE A 454 -5.26 5.46 4.27
N TRP A 455 -4.64 4.66 5.14
CA TRP A 455 -4.39 5.01 6.53
C TRP A 455 -2.98 4.55 6.98
N PRO A 456 -2.20 5.36 7.71
CA PRO A 456 -2.44 6.76 8.01
C PRO A 456 -1.93 7.70 6.89
N ASN A 457 -2.50 8.90 6.81
CA ASN A 457 -2.19 9.94 5.82
C ASN A 457 -1.06 10.88 6.29
N PHE A 458 0.12 10.33 6.53
CA PHE A 458 1.34 11.10 6.79
C PHE A 458 2.58 10.30 6.40
N ARG A 459 3.76 10.91 6.47
CA ARG A 459 5.05 10.21 6.42
C ARG A 459 5.91 10.62 7.59
N ALA A 460 6.67 9.69 8.14
CA ALA A 460 7.65 9.93 9.19
C ALA A 460 8.83 8.95 9.00
N GLU A 461 10.00 9.33 9.50
CA GLU A 461 11.18 8.48 9.42
C GLU A 461 10.94 7.14 10.16
N GLY A 462 11.26 6.03 9.51
CA GLY A 462 11.08 4.68 10.08
C GLY A 462 9.67 4.10 10.04
N TRP A 463 8.64 4.87 9.66
CA TRP A 463 7.25 4.39 9.63
C TRP A 463 6.97 3.44 8.45
N LYS A 464 6.50 2.22 8.74
CA LYS A 464 6.23 1.14 7.77
C LYS A 464 4.87 0.46 7.93
N GLU A 465 3.91 1.15 8.55
CA GLU A 465 2.55 0.63 8.77
C GLU A 465 1.54 1.50 8.01
N TYR A 466 1.44 1.29 6.70
CA TYR A 466 0.40 1.87 5.86
C TYR A 466 -0.59 0.80 5.44
N TYR A 467 -1.85 1.17 5.35
CA TYR A 467 -2.95 0.29 5.01
C TYR A 467 -3.82 0.94 3.95
N ALA A 468 -4.21 0.16 2.94
CA ALA A 468 -5.21 0.53 1.97
C ALA A 468 -6.45 -0.35 2.13
N PHE A 469 -7.62 0.26 2.12
CA PHE A 469 -8.91 -0.42 2.20
C PHE A 469 -9.72 -0.15 0.95
N TYR A 470 -10.35 -1.19 0.41
CA TYR A 470 -11.19 -1.15 -0.77
C TYR A 470 -12.48 -1.93 -0.53
N TYR A 471 -13.62 -1.35 -0.95
CA TYR A 471 -14.93 -2.00 -1.00
C TYR A 471 -15.78 -1.47 -2.17
N ASP A 472 -16.33 -2.36 -3.01
CA ASP A 472 -17.02 -2.02 -4.27
C ASP A 472 -18.56 -1.99 -4.20
N LEU A 473 -19.13 -1.99 -3.00
CA LEU A 473 -20.55 -1.68 -2.77
C LEU A 473 -21.59 -2.58 -3.45
N GLU A 474 -21.24 -3.84 -3.71
CA GLU A 474 -22.11 -4.79 -4.43
C GLU A 474 -22.44 -4.37 -5.88
N PHE A 475 -21.83 -3.31 -6.40
CA PHE A 475 -21.99 -2.91 -7.81
C PHE A 475 -21.47 -3.98 -8.76
N LEU A 476 -20.46 -4.76 -8.33
CA LEU A 476 -19.93 -5.88 -9.10
C LEU A 476 -20.95 -7.02 -9.29
N GLY A 477 -22.03 -7.07 -8.49
CA GLY A 477 -23.13 -8.04 -8.62
C GLY A 477 -24.33 -7.55 -9.42
N SER A 478 -24.35 -6.29 -9.88
CA SER A 478 -25.45 -5.74 -10.68
C SER A 478 -25.48 -6.35 -12.08
N SER A 479 -26.65 -6.79 -12.52
CA SER A 479 -26.90 -7.19 -13.91
C SER A 479 -27.09 -6.00 -14.85
N ASN A 480 -27.11 -4.77 -14.31
CA ASN A 480 -27.17 -3.56 -15.10
C ASN A 480 -25.79 -3.25 -15.69
N PRO A 481 -25.61 -3.29 -17.03
CA PRO A 481 -24.33 -2.99 -17.68
C PRO A 481 -23.84 -1.56 -17.43
N LEU A 482 -24.71 -0.69 -16.88
CA LEU A 482 -24.45 0.69 -16.54
C LEU A 482 -23.78 0.86 -15.17
N ASP A 483 -23.76 -0.14 -14.28
CA ASP A 483 -23.11 -0.03 -12.95
C ASP A 483 -21.65 -0.47 -13.03
N ARG A 484 -20.79 0.40 -13.59
CA ARG A 484 -19.37 0.13 -13.83
C ARG A 484 -18.50 0.81 -12.76
N THR A 485 -17.62 0.03 -12.14
CA THR A 485 -16.60 0.51 -11.21
C THR A 485 -15.27 -0.20 -11.47
N PHE A 486 -14.22 0.13 -10.70
CA PHE A 486 -12.87 -0.40 -10.86
C PHE A 486 -12.39 -1.17 -9.63
N GLN A 487 -11.50 -2.14 -9.85
CA GLN A 487 -10.68 -2.80 -8.85
C GLN A 487 -9.35 -2.07 -8.69
N VAL A 488 -8.66 -2.30 -7.57
CA VAL A 488 -7.40 -1.61 -7.26
C VAL A 488 -6.24 -2.59 -7.14
N ASN A 489 -5.09 -2.19 -7.65
CA ASN A 489 -3.81 -2.80 -7.35
C ASN A 489 -2.86 -1.72 -6.82
N LEU A 490 -2.20 -2.00 -5.69
CA LEU A 490 -1.24 -1.07 -5.09
C LEU A 490 0.18 -1.61 -5.27
N PRO A 491 1.04 -0.90 -6.02
CA PRO A 491 2.45 -1.28 -6.13
C PRO A 491 3.13 -1.34 -4.75
N GLY A 492 3.94 -2.36 -4.52
CA GLY A 492 4.63 -2.56 -3.24
C GLY A 492 3.80 -3.19 -2.12
N ALA A 493 2.57 -3.63 -2.41
CA ALA A 493 1.73 -4.38 -1.48
C ALA A 493 2.44 -5.63 -0.93
N LYS A 494 2.42 -5.82 0.39
CA LYS A 494 3.07 -6.97 1.06
C LYS A 494 2.09 -8.10 1.41
N GLU A 495 0.89 -7.74 1.89
CA GLU A 495 -0.10 -8.71 2.36
C GLU A 495 -1.52 -8.33 1.88
N PRO A 496 -1.84 -8.39 0.58
CA PRO A 496 -3.20 -8.17 0.13
C PRO A 496 -4.13 -9.28 0.64
N HIS A 497 -5.17 -8.91 1.39
CA HIS A 497 -6.23 -9.80 1.84
C HIS A 497 -7.53 -9.43 1.13
N ILE A 498 -7.91 -10.25 0.15
CA ILE A 498 -9.11 -10.08 -0.66
C ILE A 498 -10.17 -11.08 -0.20
N PHE A 499 -11.38 -10.61 0.08
CA PHE A 499 -12.47 -11.46 0.53
C PHE A 499 -13.84 -10.94 0.05
N GLN A 500 -14.84 -11.81 0.13
CA GLN A 500 -16.23 -11.47 -0.19
C GLN A 500 -17.08 -11.47 1.08
N ASP A 501 -18.00 -10.51 1.18
CA ASP A 501 -19.08 -10.53 2.16
C ASP A 501 -20.36 -9.96 1.55
N GLY A 502 -21.46 -10.72 1.63
CA GLY A 502 -22.63 -10.46 0.80
C GLY A 502 -22.28 -10.56 -0.69
N LYS A 503 -22.66 -9.56 -1.48
CA LYS A 503 -22.27 -9.43 -2.90
C LYS A 503 -21.09 -8.48 -3.13
N GLY A 504 -20.48 -8.00 -2.05
CA GLY A 504 -19.41 -7.02 -2.07
C GLY A 504 -18.03 -7.63 -2.02
N SER A 505 -17.11 -7.10 -2.83
CA SER A 505 -15.69 -7.42 -2.77
C SER A 505 -14.94 -6.45 -1.88
N TYR A 506 -14.08 -7.00 -1.02
CA TYR A 506 -13.26 -6.25 -0.10
C TYR A 506 -11.79 -6.56 -0.32
N GLN A 507 -10.93 -5.57 -0.11
CA GLN A 507 -9.50 -5.76 -0.08
C GLN A 507 -8.87 -4.89 1.01
N LEU A 508 -8.07 -5.53 1.88
CA LEU A 508 -7.21 -4.87 2.84
C LEU A 508 -5.76 -5.14 2.49
N THR A 509 -4.96 -4.09 2.33
CA THR A 509 -3.57 -4.20 1.88
C THR A 509 -2.63 -3.43 2.79
N ARG A 510 -1.56 -4.07 3.28
CA ARG A 510 -0.49 -3.43 4.02
C ARG A 510 0.66 -3.05 3.09
N LEU A 511 1.21 -1.86 3.30
CA LEU A 511 2.40 -1.33 2.63
C LEU A 511 3.44 -0.86 3.66
N GLU A 512 4.71 -0.96 3.29
CA GLU A 512 5.85 -0.45 4.10
C GLU A 512 6.23 0.99 3.74
N GLU A 513 5.74 1.49 2.60
CA GLU A 513 5.93 2.86 2.14
C GLU A 513 4.58 3.47 1.80
N TYR A 514 4.48 4.79 1.91
CA TYR A 514 3.28 5.51 1.53
C TYR A 514 3.04 5.33 0.02
N PRO A 515 1.86 4.89 -0.44
CA PRO A 515 1.62 4.62 -1.84
C PRO A 515 1.66 5.91 -2.67
N SER A 516 2.46 5.93 -3.73
CA SER A 516 2.51 7.05 -4.68
C SER A 516 1.41 7.00 -5.74
N CYS A 517 0.82 5.82 -5.95
CA CYS A 517 -0.26 5.62 -6.90
C CYS A 517 -1.12 4.40 -6.56
N ILE A 518 -2.26 4.31 -7.23
CA ILE A 518 -3.16 3.16 -7.26
C ILE A 518 -3.45 2.84 -8.72
N GLU A 519 -3.26 1.59 -9.12
CA GLU A 519 -3.62 1.10 -10.44
C GLU A 519 -5.09 0.67 -10.46
N CYS A 520 -5.88 1.28 -11.32
CA CYS A 520 -7.27 0.92 -11.53
C CYS A 520 -7.38 -0.18 -12.59
N ARG A 521 -8.18 -1.21 -12.31
CA ARG A 521 -8.38 -2.36 -13.21
C ARG A 521 -9.85 -2.70 -13.37
N ASP A 522 -10.22 -3.30 -14.50
CA ASP A 522 -11.55 -3.89 -14.67
C ASP A 522 -11.64 -5.30 -14.05
N ARG A 523 -12.82 -5.95 -14.19
CA ARG A 523 -13.06 -7.32 -13.71
C ARG A 523 -12.17 -8.37 -14.38
N SER A 524 -11.73 -8.11 -15.61
CA SER A 524 -10.82 -8.96 -16.38
C SER A 524 -9.34 -8.68 -16.05
N LYS A 525 -9.08 -7.81 -15.06
CA LYS A 525 -7.76 -7.34 -14.62
C LYS A 525 -7.02 -6.48 -15.65
N ASN A 526 -7.72 -6.00 -16.68
CA ASN A 526 -7.17 -5.05 -17.63
C ASN A 526 -6.94 -3.71 -16.93
N PHE A 527 -5.82 -3.07 -17.26
CA PHE A 527 -5.46 -1.78 -16.70
C PHE A 527 -6.29 -0.64 -17.30
N LEU A 528 -6.98 0.12 -16.46
CA LEU A 528 -7.87 1.21 -16.86
C LEU A 528 -7.17 2.58 -16.82
N GLY A 529 -6.27 2.76 -15.85
CA GLY A 529 -5.55 4.01 -15.61
C GLY A 529 -4.99 4.09 -14.19
N LEU A 530 -4.42 5.23 -13.84
CA LEU A 530 -3.83 5.50 -12.52
C LEU A 530 -4.62 6.54 -11.73
N ILE A 531 -4.64 6.36 -10.41
CA ILE A 531 -4.86 7.44 -9.45
C ILE A 531 -3.49 7.75 -8.84
N LEU A 532 -2.95 8.94 -9.09
CA LEU A 532 -1.76 9.39 -8.38
C LEU A 532 -2.15 9.92 -7.01
N LEU A 533 -1.31 9.70 -6.01
CA LEU A 533 -1.51 10.20 -4.66
C LEU A 533 -0.44 11.24 -4.37
N LYS A 534 -0.85 12.37 -3.76
CA LYS A 534 0.10 13.40 -3.34
C LYS A 534 0.95 12.85 -2.21
N THR A 535 2.26 12.93 -2.35
CA THR A 535 3.18 12.45 -1.32
C THR A 535 3.14 13.40 -0.12
N PRO A 536 2.73 12.97 1.09
CA PRO A 536 2.76 13.83 2.26
C PRO A 536 4.21 14.25 2.58
N ALA A 537 4.38 15.47 3.08
CA ALA A 537 5.66 15.88 3.64
C ALA A 537 6.04 14.96 4.81
N SER A 538 7.32 14.63 4.92
CA SER A 538 7.81 13.86 6.07
C SER A 538 7.76 14.75 7.31
N ILE A 539 7.15 14.24 8.37
CA ILE A 539 7.04 14.91 9.66
C ILE A 539 8.37 14.74 10.40
N ALA A 540 8.89 15.84 10.95
CA ALA A 540 10.05 15.82 11.84
C ALA A 540 9.65 15.29 13.22
N LEU A 541 10.44 14.38 13.78
CA LEU A 541 10.18 13.72 15.05
C LEU A 541 11.17 14.22 16.10
N GLU A 542 10.70 15.00 17.08
CA GLU A 542 11.55 15.61 18.13
C GLU A 542 10.93 15.54 19.53
N GLY A 543 9.62 15.34 19.64
CA GLY A 543 8.89 15.38 20.92
C GLY A 543 8.77 14.04 21.65
N SER A 544 8.28 14.11 22.89
CA SER A 544 7.93 12.95 23.70
C SER A 544 6.54 13.10 24.31
N TRP A 545 5.78 12.01 24.38
CA TRP A 545 4.51 11.93 25.10
C TRP A 545 4.60 10.93 26.25
N LYS A 546 3.97 11.25 27.39
CA LYS A 546 3.60 10.24 28.39
C LYS A 546 2.13 9.89 28.17
N VAL A 547 1.84 8.63 27.90
CA VAL A 547 0.50 8.16 27.53
C VAL A 547 -0.02 7.20 28.58
N GLY A 548 -1.14 7.58 29.21
CA GLY A 548 -1.86 6.78 30.19
C GLY A 548 -2.97 6.00 29.52
N VAL A 549 -2.95 4.68 29.67
CA VAL A 549 -4.01 3.79 29.15
C VAL A 549 -4.75 3.13 30.30
N ASP A 550 -6.04 3.44 30.41
CA ASP A 550 -6.97 2.75 31.30
C ASP A 550 -7.79 1.73 30.48
N PHE A 551 -7.32 0.49 30.46
CA PHE A 551 -7.98 -0.61 29.76
C PHE A 551 -9.09 -1.21 30.63
N GLY A 552 -10.35 -0.83 30.35
CA GLY A 552 -11.52 -1.23 31.12
C GLY A 552 -12.41 -2.27 30.42
N THR A 553 -13.27 -2.94 31.20
CA THR A 553 -14.19 -3.98 30.70
C THR A 553 -15.21 -3.43 29.70
N SER A 554 -15.86 -2.31 30.05
CA SER A 554 -16.86 -1.66 29.19
C SER A 554 -16.26 -0.57 28.31
N PHE A 555 -15.33 0.21 28.88
CA PHE A 555 -14.75 1.37 28.23
C PHE A 555 -13.25 1.48 28.50
N THR A 556 -12.49 1.82 27.48
CA THR A 556 -11.05 2.08 27.52
C THR A 556 -10.79 3.57 27.35
N ASN A 557 -10.02 4.19 28.24
CA ASN A 557 -9.70 5.62 28.18
C ASN A 557 -8.21 5.87 27.98
N ILE A 558 -7.88 7.01 27.38
CA ILE A 558 -6.51 7.37 27.02
C ILE A 558 -6.27 8.85 27.32
N TYR A 559 -5.21 9.13 28.06
CA TYR A 559 -4.77 10.48 28.35
C TYR A 559 -3.32 10.65 27.93
N VAL A 560 -2.96 11.87 27.56
CA VAL A 560 -1.61 12.24 27.17
C VAL A 560 -1.16 13.43 28.00
N ASN A 561 0.09 13.38 28.48
CA ASN A 561 0.78 14.53 29.06
C ASN A 561 1.82 15.04 28.05
N ARG A 562 1.61 16.27 27.61
CA ARG A 562 2.42 16.99 26.62
C ARG A 562 3.14 18.14 27.33
N ARG A 563 4.37 17.88 27.80
CA ARG A 563 5.20 18.89 28.50
C ARG A 563 4.48 19.56 29.69
N GLY A 564 3.75 18.78 30.50
CA GLY A 564 3.06 19.25 31.70
C GLY A 564 1.58 19.59 31.51
N VAL A 565 1.08 19.58 30.27
CA VAL A 565 -0.35 19.72 29.94
C VAL A 565 -0.96 18.34 29.78
N THR A 566 -1.93 18.01 30.63
CA THR A 566 -2.64 16.73 30.64
C THR A 566 -4.02 16.86 30.01
N GLU A 567 -4.30 16.05 29.00
CA GLU A 567 -5.58 16.07 28.27
C GLU A 567 -5.96 14.68 27.74
N PRO A 568 -7.26 14.41 27.50
CA PRO A 568 -7.67 13.23 26.74
C PRO A 568 -6.98 13.20 25.39
N LEU A 569 -6.60 12.02 24.88
CA LEU A 569 -5.98 11.93 23.57
C LEU A 569 -6.95 12.45 22.47
N PRO A 570 -6.58 13.48 21.69
CA PRO A 570 -7.39 13.93 20.56
C PRO A 570 -7.40 12.85 19.47
N LEU A 571 -8.59 12.31 19.16
CA LEU A 571 -8.78 11.29 18.13
C LEU A 571 -9.14 11.94 16.79
N GLU A 572 -8.14 12.49 16.11
CA GLU A 572 -8.28 13.02 14.75
C GLU A 572 -8.26 11.91 13.70
N SER A 573 -8.95 12.12 12.58
CA SER A 573 -8.90 11.19 11.45
C SER A 573 -7.55 11.28 10.75
N LEU A 574 -6.91 10.12 10.56
CA LEU A 574 -5.69 9.99 9.77
C LEU A 574 -5.97 9.37 8.38
N HIS A 575 -7.23 9.37 7.92
CA HIS A 575 -7.58 8.82 6.63
C HIS A 575 -7.17 9.77 5.48
N LEU A 576 -6.70 9.19 4.38
CA LEU A 576 -6.83 9.79 3.05
C LEU A 576 -8.04 9.12 2.39
N LYS A 577 -9.13 9.88 2.27
CA LYS A 577 -10.29 9.49 1.47
C LYS A 577 -9.93 9.60 -0.01
N VAL A 578 -9.67 8.47 -0.67
CA VAL A 578 -9.27 8.48 -2.09
C VAL A 578 -10.48 8.70 -2.97
N THR A 579 -11.62 8.09 -2.64
CA THR A 579 -12.89 8.20 -3.38
C THR A 579 -14.01 8.80 -2.53
N GLU A 580 -14.91 9.55 -3.17
CA GLU A 580 -16.07 10.14 -2.51
C GLU A 580 -17.28 9.20 -2.56
N VAL A 581 -17.70 8.69 -1.40
CA VAL A 581 -18.89 7.83 -1.22
C VAL A 581 -19.73 8.40 -0.08
N LEU A 582 -21.06 8.33 -0.21
CA LEU A 582 -22.03 8.75 0.79
C LEU A 582 -21.76 8.15 2.19
N SER A 583 -21.89 8.97 3.23
CA SER A 583 -21.55 8.60 4.62
C SER A 583 -22.36 7.42 5.17
N ASP A 584 -23.63 7.28 4.79
CA ASP A 584 -24.53 6.18 5.22
C ASP A 584 -24.06 4.79 4.79
N THR A 585 -23.18 4.79 3.80
CA THR A 585 -22.54 3.65 3.20
C THR A 585 -21.11 3.50 3.69
N ARG A 586 -20.33 4.59 3.66
CA ARG A 586 -18.91 4.62 4.02
C ARG A 586 -18.64 4.30 5.49
N LEU A 587 -19.24 5.03 6.42
CA LEU A 587 -18.92 4.91 7.85
C LEU A 587 -19.20 3.50 8.41
N PRO A 588 -20.35 2.87 8.13
CA PRO A 588 -20.63 1.53 8.61
C PRO A 588 -19.64 0.49 8.08
N THR A 589 -19.25 0.60 6.81
CA THR A 589 -18.22 -0.27 6.23
C THR A 589 -16.88 -0.09 6.95
N LEU A 590 -16.44 1.15 7.17
CA LEU A 590 -15.16 1.40 7.84
C LEU A 590 -15.17 0.92 9.30
N PHE A 591 -16.27 1.09 10.03
CA PHE A 591 -16.40 0.62 11.42
C PHE A 591 -16.33 -0.90 11.56
N GLU A 592 -16.79 -1.66 10.57
CA GLU A 592 -16.78 -3.12 10.61
C GLU A 592 -15.52 -3.74 10.01
N TYR A 593 -14.97 -3.14 8.95
CA TYR A 593 -13.93 -3.75 8.11
C TYR A 593 -12.63 -2.96 8.02
N PHE A 594 -12.50 -1.80 8.67
CA PHE A 594 -11.25 -1.03 8.64
C PHE A 594 -11.01 -0.21 9.92
N VAL A 595 -10.20 0.85 9.82
CA VAL A 595 -9.99 1.82 10.89
C VAL A 595 -11.16 2.80 10.88
N PRO A 596 -11.76 3.14 12.04
CA PRO A 596 -12.80 4.15 12.12
C PRO A 596 -12.28 5.53 11.70
N GLU A 597 -12.95 6.14 10.73
CA GLU A 597 -12.70 7.54 10.33
C GLU A 597 -13.29 8.54 11.35
N ASN A 598 -14.36 8.13 12.04
CA ASN A 598 -15.05 8.91 13.07
C ASN A 598 -15.21 8.10 14.35
N PHE A 599 -15.14 8.79 15.49
CA PHE A 599 -15.40 8.21 16.80
C PHE A 599 -16.68 8.81 17.39
N ILE A 600 -17.54 7.97 17.98
CA ILE A 600 -18.88 8.37 18.42
C ILE A 600 -18.93 8.46 19.96
N PRO A 601 -19.41 9.58 20.54
CA PRO A 601 -19.84 10.81 19.86
C PRO A 601 -18.65 11.69 19.42
N PRO A 602 -18.79 12.47 18.34
CA PRO A 602 -17.69 13.29 17.81
C PRO A 602 -17.09 14.31 18.79
N GLU A 603 -17.92 14.92 19.65
CA GLU A 603 -17.46 15.95 20.60
C GLU A 603 -16.67 15.39 21.78
N LYS A 604 -16.96 14.14 22.19
CA LYS A 604 -16.29 13.47 23.30
C LYS A 604 -16.12 11.97 23.00
N PRO A 605 -15.18 11.63 22.10
CA PRO A 605 -15.03 10.27 21.58
C PRO A 605 -14.41 9.32 22.61
N LEU A 606 -13.62 9.85 23.55
CA LEU A 606 -13.11 9.09 24.68
C LEU A 606 -14.05 9.18 25.89
N PRO A 607 -14.20 8.08 26.66
CA PRO A 607 -13.53 6.78 26.49
C PRO A 607 -14.10 5.94 25.33
N LEU A 608 -13.30 5.08 24.71
CA LEU A 608 -13.75 4.15 23.66
C LEU A 608 -14.53 2.98 24.26
N SER A 609 -15.55 2.48 23.55
CA SER A 609 -16.15 1.19 23.89
C SER A 609 -15.13 0.07 23.72
N SER A 610 -14.98 -0.80 24.72
CA SER A 610 -14.08 -1.95 24.67
C SER A 610 -14.72 -3.09 23.85
N VAL A 611 -14.87 -2.87 22.54
CA VAL A 611 -15.48 -3.81 21.58
C VAL A 611 -14.54 -3.99 20.40
N LEU A 612 -14.36 -5.24 19.98
CA LEU A 612 -13.53 -5.62 18.84
C LEU A 612 -14.40 -6.30 17.77
N THR A 613 -14.15 -6.01 16.50
CA THR A 613 -14.69 -6.78 15.38
C THR A 613 -13.59 -7.65 14.77
N THR A 614 -13.90 -8.92 14.53
CA THR A 614 -13.08 -9.91 13.81
C THR A 614 -13.73 -10.28 12.47
N ARG A 615 -14.70 -9.49 11.99
CA ARG A 615 -15.46 -9.79 10.78
C ARG A 615 -14.52 -9.98 9.60
N LYS A 616 -14.59 -11.17 8.99
CA LYS A 616 -13.74 -11.59 7.86
C LYS A 616 -12.23 -11.46 8.13
N ALA A 617 -11.83 -11.61 9.39
CA ALA A 617 -10.43 -11.84 9.75
C ALA A 617 -9.89 -13.04 8.95
N PRO A 618 -8.66 -12.95 8.41
CA PRO A 618 -8.01 -14.08 7.76
C PRO A 618 -7.94 -15.30 8.70
N ASN A 619 -8.22 -16.50 8.19
CA ASN A 619 -8.08 -17.74 8.97
C ASN A 619 -6.61 -18.18 9.07
N VAL A 620 -5.78 -17.31 9.64
CA VAL A 620 -4.34 -17.52 9.85
C VAL A 620 -4.07 -17.36 11.34
N ALA A 621 -3.28 -18.25 11.94
CA ALA A 621 -2.88 -18.17 13.34
C ALA A 621 -1.86 -17.03 13.59
N LYS A 622 -2.23 -15.80 13.24
CA LYS A 622 -1.47 -14.56 13.45
C LYS A 622 -2.34 -13.56 14.23
N GLU A 623 -1.68 -12.65 14.93
CA GLU A 623 -2.33 -11.57 15.68
C GLU A 623 -1.92 -10.20 15.11
N ARG A 624 -2.24 -9.94 13.83
CA ARG A 624 -1.89 -8.68 13.15
C ARG A 624 -2.93 -7.60 13.44
N PRO A 625 -2.50 -6.36 13.76
CA PRO A 625 -3.41 -5.25 13.93
C PRO A 625 -4.17 -4.96 12.63
N ILE A 626 -5.41 -4.51 12.75
CA ILE A 626 -6.36 -4.17 11.68
C ILE A 626 -6.83 -5.40 10.89
N TYR A 627 -5.99 -6.38 10.55
CA TYR A 627 -6.40 -7.57 9.79
C TYR A 627 -7.24 -8.55 10.61
N ASP A 628 -6.66 -8.99 11.72
CA ASP A 628 -7.18 -10.12 12.49
C ASP A 628 -8.13 -9.63 13.60
N GLY A 629 -8.07 -8.34 13.95
CA GLY A 629 -9.02 -7.67 14.85
C GLY A 629 -8.93 -6.15 14.77
N ARG A 630 -10.07 -5.47 14.90
CA ARG A 630 -10.22 -4.01 14.79
C ARG A 630 -11.06 -3.46 15.93
N ILE A 631 -10.81 -2.21 16.31
CA ILE A 631 -11.62 -1.50 17.29
C ILE A 631 -12.95 -1.21 16.60
N TYR A 632 -14.03 -1.70 17.19
CA TYR A 632 -15.38 -1.48 16.68
C TYR A 632 -16.00 -0.27 17.36
N ILE A 633 -16.55 0.65 16.58
CA ILE A 633 -17.28 1.81 17.10
C ILE A 633 -18.77 1.50 17.05
N PRO A 634 -19.41 1.14 18.18
CA PRO A 634 -20.80 0.73 18.18
C PRO A 634 -21.73 1.90 17.89
N ASP A 635 -22.42 1.82 16.76
CA ASP A 635 -23.57 2.66 16.47
C ASP A 635 -24.86 2.04 17.02
N LEU A 636 -25.70 2.83 17.68
CA LEU A 636 -26.87 2.34 18.39
C LEU A 636 -27.83 1.55 17.48
N ALA A 637 -28.02 2.02 16.24
CA ALA A 637 -28.99 1.42 15.31
C ALA A 637 -28.52 0.08 14.75
N ARG A 638 -27.20 -0.11 14.58
CA ARG A 638 -26.61 -1.28 13.90
C ARG A 638 -25.91 -2.27 14.83
N PHE A 639 -25.48 -1.82 16.01
CA PHE A 639 -24.69 -2.65 16.91
C PHE A 639 -25.50 -3.85 17.41
N ASN A 640 -25.09 -5.04 17.00
CA ASN A 640 -25.63 -6.30 17.49
C ASN A 640 -24.50 -7.11 18.17
N PRO A 641 -24.49 -7.19 19.51
CA PRO A 641 -23.43 -7.89 20.24
C PRO A 641 -23.54 -9.42 20.18
N GLN A 642 -24.58 -9.99 19.55
CA GLN A 642 -24.70 -11.44 19.36
C GLN A 642 -24.04 -11.96 18.07
N GLU A 643 -23.58 -11.06 17.20
CA GLU A 643 -22.86 -11.47 16.00
C GLU A 643 -21.57 -12.19 16.39
N GLY A 644 -21.30 -13.35 15.77
CA GLY A 644 -20.16 -14.21 16.15
C GLY A 644 -18.78 -13.62 15.85
N TRP A 645 -18.71 -12.45 15.22
CA TRP A 645 -17.48 -11.69 14.96
C TRP A 645 -17.37 -10.41 15.81
N ILE A 646 -18.32 -10.17 16.70
CA ILE A 646 -18.30 -9.05 17.65
C ILE A 646 -17.88 -9.59 19.00
N GLU A 647 -16.72 -9.14 19.44
CA GLU A 647 -16.13 -9.53 20.72
C GLU A 647 -16.34 -8.40 21.73
N THR A 648 -16.91 -8.76 22.89
CA THR A 648 -17.18 -7.87 24.02
C THR A 648 -16.49 -8.41 25.27
N ASP A 649 -16.51 -7.68 26.39
CA ASP A 649 -15.88 -8.12 27.64
C ASP A 649 -14.40 -8.51 27.48
N LEU A 650 -13.68 -7.69 26.70
CA LEU A 650 -12.29 -7.92 26.27
C LEU A 650 -11.26 -8.01 27.43
N LYS A 651 -11.67 -7.65 28.64
CA LYS A 651 -10.83 -7.60 29.83
C LYS A 651 -10.79 -8.98 30.50
N TRP A 652 -9.65 -9.67 30.33
CA TRP A 652 -9.23 -10.92 31.01
C TRP A 652 -9.90 -12.25 30.63
N THR A 653 -10.85 -12.25 29.69
CA THR A 653 -11.59 -13.46 29.27
C THR A 653 -10.91 -14.20 28.12
N ASN A 654 -10.48 -13.48 27.08
CA ASN A 654 -9.82 -14.03 25.89
C ASN A 654 -8.52 -13.26 25.59
N ILE A 655 -7.38 -13.89 25.84
CA ILE A 655 -6.06 -13.25 25.73
C ILE A 655 -5.71 -12.84 24.29
N THR A 656 -6.16 -13.58 23.28
CA THR A 656 -5.87 -13.28 21.87
C THR A 656 -6.66 -12.05 21.43
N VAL A 657 -7.95 -12.01 21.73
CA VAL A 657 -8.81 -10.85 21.41
C VAL A 657 -8.35 -9.60 22.18
N ASN A 658 -7.93 -9.77 23.43
CA ASN A 658 -7.32 -8.71 24.24
C ASN A 658 -6.10 -8.10 23.56
N ARG A 659 -5.16 -8.94 23.11
CA ARG A 659 -3.95 -8.50 22.39
C ARG A 659 -4.31 -7.80 21.08
N LEU A 660 -5.26 -8.32 20.30
CA LEU A 660 -5.69 -7.67 19.05
C LEU A 660 -6.23 -6.26 19.28
N PHE A 661 -7.05 -6.07 20.31
CA PHE A 661 -7.58 -4.76 20.67
C PHE A 661 -6.44 -3.80 21.07
N LEU A 662 -5.56 -4.23 21.96
CA LEU A 662 -4.43 -3.40 22.42
C LEU A 662 -3.44 -3.09 21.29
N LYS A 663 -3.16 -4.04 20.39
CA LYS A 663 -2.30 -3.81 19.21
C LYS A 663 -2.87 -2.74 18.29
N HIS A 664 -4.16 -2.79 17.99
CA HIS A 664 -4.79 -1.76 17.16
C HIS A 664 -4.85 -0.41 17.90
N LEU A 665 -5.20 -0.40 19.19
CA LEU A 665 -5.22 0.80 20.02
C LEU A 665 -3.85 1.49 20.02
N ALA A 666 -2.79 0.76 20.37
CA ALA A 666 -1.45 1.30 20.47
C ALA A 666 -0.87 1.72 19.12
N LEU A 667 -1.18 1.02 18.02
CA LEU A 667 -0.86 1.46 16.67
C LEU A 667 -1.54 2.79 16.34
N HIS A 668 -2.82 2.94 16.69
CA HIS A 668 -3.58 4.17 16.45
C HIS A 668 -3.04 5.36 17.26
N VAL A 669 -2.75 5.15 18.55
CA VAL A 669 -2.11 6.15 19.42
C VAL A 669 -0.73 6.53 18.88
N THR A 670 0.06 5.56 18.44
CA THR A 670 1.40 5.80 17.87
C THR A 670 1.32 6.59 16.56
N ALA A 671 0.31 6.33 15.72
CA ALA A 671 0.07 7.08 14.49
C ALA A 671 -0.27 8.55 14.79
N LEU A 672 -1.13 8.80 15.78
CA LEU A 672 -1.46 10.15 16.26
C LEU A 672 -0.23 10.87 16.84
N ALA A 673 0.61 10.16 17.60
CA ALA A 673 1.86 10.70 18.12
C ALA A 673 2.82 11.09 16.99
N ALA A 674 3.04 10.20 16.02
CA ALA A 674 3.90 10.47 14.87
C ALA A 674 3.37 11.66 14.04
N LYS A 675 2.05 11.74 13.82
CA LYS A 675 1.40 12.89 13.15
C LYS A 675 1.67 14.22 13.86
N ASN A 676 1.83 14.18 15.18
CA ASN A 676 2.11 15.34 16.03
C ASN A 676 3.62 15.54 16.32
N GLY A 677 4.51 14.92 15.54
CA GLY A 677 5.96 15.15 15.62
C GLY A 677 6.65 14.49 16.83
N ILE A 678 6.05 13.42 17.37
CA ILE A 678 6.53 12.74 18.57
C ILE A 678 7.43 11.56 18.19
N GLN A 679 8.66 11.59 18.66
CA GLN A 679 9.65 10.53 18.47
C GLN A 679 9.57 9.44 19.52
N GLN A 680 9.05 9.75 20.72
CA GLN A 680 9.06 8.85 21.85
C GLN A 680 7.75 8.84 22.64
N ILE A 681 7.28 7.65 23.00
CA ILE A 681 6.11 7.43 23.85
C ILE A 681 6.56 6.69 25.11
N GLN A 682 6.39 7.32 26.27
CA GLN A 682 6.42 6.66 27.56
C GLN A 682 5.02 6.13 27.88
N TRP A 683 4.86 4.81 27.89
CA TRP A 683 3.60 4.19 28.29
C TRP A 683 3.47 4.20 29.81
N SER A 684 2.28 4.55 30.28
CA SER A 684 1.85 4.42 31.67
C SER A 684 0.58 3.59 31.69
N LEU A 685 0.60 2.47 32.43
CA LEU A 685 -0.43 1.44 32.36
C LEU A 685 -0.98 1.16 33.76
N SER A 686 -2.29 1.02 33.88
CA SER A 686 -2.95 0.59 35.11
C SER A 686 -3.28 -0.90 35.09
N TYR A 687 -3.47 -1.46 36.28
CA TYR A 687 -4.04 -2.81 36.47
C TYR A 687 -4.87 -2.88 37.77
N PRO A 688 -5.86 -3.77 37.88
CA PRO A 688 -6.63 -3.94 39.12
C PRO A 688 -5.74 -4.39 40.29
N SER A 689 -5.98 -3.89 41.49
CA SER A 689 -5.19 -4.31 42.67
C SER A 689 -5.35 -5.80 43.02
N ALA A 690 -6.46 -6.42 42.62
CA ALA A 690 -6.72 -7.86 42.79
C ALA A 690 -6.04 -8.76 41.74
N PHE A 691 -5.14 -8.24 40.91
CA PHE A 691 -4.35 -9.05 39.99
C PHE A 691 -3.51 -10.09 40.72
N SER A 692 -3.59 -11.34 40.25
CA SER A 692 -2.63 -12.35 40.65
C SER A 692 -1.22 -11.96 40.19
N ARG A 693 -0.19 -12.55 40.82
CA ARG A 693 1.19 -12.35 40.36
C ARG A 693 1.36 -12.76 38.89
N ALA A 694 0.70 -13.85 38.48
CA ALA A 694 0.73 -14.34 37.11
C ALA A 694 0.06 -13.36 36.13
N ASP A 695 -1.08 -12.77 36.48
CA ASP A 695 -1.77 -11.75 35.66
C ASP A 695 -0.89 -10.53 35.44
N LYS A 696 -0.28 -10.01 36.51
CA LYS A 696 0.61 -8.84 36.42
C LYS A 696 1.81 -9.11 35.51
N ILE A 697 2.44 -10.29 35.61
CA ILE A 697 3.57 -10.68 34.75
C ILE A 697 3.12 -10.82 33.29
N ARG A 698 2.01 -11.54 33.04
CA ARG A 698 1.49 -11.73 31.67
C ARG A 698 1.12 -10.41 31.02
N TYR A 699 0.47 -9.51 31.76
CA TYR A 699 0.06 -8.20 31.24
C TYR A 699 1.25 -7.31 30.91
N ALA A 700 2.24 -7.22 31.80
CA ALA A 700 3.48 -6.48 31.53
C ALA A 700 4.24 -7.04 30.32
N ARG A 701 4.34 -8.38 30.21
CA ARG A 701 4.99 -9.04 29.08
C ARG A 701 4.26 -8.79 27.75
N ASN A 702 2.92 -8.86 27.76
CA ASN A 702 2.11 -8.56 26.57
C ASN A 702 2.37 -7.14 26.05
N TRP A 703 2.46 -6.15 26.95
CA TRP A 703 2.77 -4.78 26.57
C TRP A 703 4.21 -4.62 26.09
N GLN A 704 5.17 -5.29 26.73
CA GLN A 704 6.55 -5.30 26.28
C GLN A 704 6.66 -5.81 24.83
N ASP A 705 6.13 -7.02 24.56
CA ASP A 705 6.15 -7.64 23.22
C ASP A 705 5.47 -6.72 22.18
N LEU A 706 4.34 -6.11 22.54
CA LEU A 706 3.60 -5.16 21.70
C LEU A 706 4.41 -3.90 21.38
N THR A 707 5.09 -3.32 22.38
CA THR A 707 5.89 -2.09 22.19
C THR A 707 7.15 -2.34 21.36
N GLU A 708 7.79 -3.50 21.53
CA GLU A 708 8.93 -3.93 20.71
C GLU A 708 8.51 -4.11 19.24
N GLU A 709 7.37 -4.78 19.00
CA GLU A 709 6.79 -4.92 17.66
C GLU A 709 6.46 -3.56 17.03
N LEU A 710 5.80 -2.66 17.77
CA LEU A 710 5.44 -1.33 17.29
C LEU A 710 6.67 -0.48 16.96
N GLN A 711 7.69 -0.47 17.82
CA GLN A 711 8.91 0.31 17.59
C GLN A 711 9.61 -0.14 16.30
N ALA A 712 9.74 -1.45 16.07
CA ALA A 712 10.37 -2.00 14.87
C ALA A 712 9.66 -1.62 13.56
N LYS A 713 8.34 -1.43 13.63
CA LYS A 713 7.47 -1.16 12.48
C LYS A 713 7.18 0.32 12.23
N THR A 714 7.27 1.15 13.28
CA THR A 714 6.89 2.57 13.20
C THR A 714 8.08 3.51 13.28
N GLY A 715 9.24 3.06 13.78
CA GLY A 715 10.40 3.91 14.06
C GLY A 715 10.26 4.80 15.30
N ILE A 716 9.07 4.86 15.91
CA ILE A 716 8.81 5.64 17.13
C ILE A 716 9.33 4.85 18.34
N SER A 717 10.10 5.50 19.21
CA SER A 717 10.61 4.90 20.45
C SER A 717 9.47 4.61 21.41
N GLN A 718 9.30 3.34 21.79
CA GLN A 718 8.24 2.88 22.68
C GLN A 718 8.86 2.48 24.03
N ILE A 719 8.71 3.31 25.07
CA ILE A 719 9.19 2.98 26.42
C ILE A 719 8.05 2.28 27.16
N CYS A 720 8.11 0.95 27.22
CA CYS A 720 7.26 0.15 28.09
C CYS A 720 7.77 0.23 29.54
N PRO A 721 6.89 0.44 30.54
CA PRO A 721 7.31 0.43 31.93
C PRO A 721 7.68 -0.99 32.38
N GLN A 722 8.74 -1.09 33.20
CA GLN A 722 9.08 -2.35 33.87
C GLN A 722 8.04 -2.68 34.96
N GLN A 723 7.91 -3.96 35.30
CA GLN A 723 6.90 -4.45 36.25
C GLN A 723 7.00 -3.81 37.65
N ASP A 724 8.19 -3.36 38.04
CA ASP A 724 8.53 -2.71 39.30
C ASP A 724 8.62 -1.18 39.20
N ASN A 725 8.41 -0.59 38.02
CA ASN A 725 8.29 0.85 37.85
C ASN A 725 6.88 1.31 38.28
N LEU A 726 6.71 1.55 39.58
CA LEU A 726 5.42 1.89 40.17
C LEU A 726 4.93 3.31 39.85
N THR A 727 5.75 4.12 39.17
CA THR A 727 5.30 5.42 38.65
C THR A 727 4.48 5.22 37.37
N ASN A 728 4.94 4.35 36.47
CA ASN A 728 4.32 4.14 35.16
C ASN A 728 3.57 2.80 35.04
N PHE A 729 3.70 1.90 36.02
CA PHE A 729 2.95 0.65 36.09
C PHE A 729 2.40 0.46 37.49
N ARG A 730 1.16 0.89 37.71
CA ARG A 730 0.53 0.98 39.03
C ARG A 730 -0.92 0.51 39.03
N THR A 731 -1.49 0.38 40.23
CA THR A 731 -2.88 -0.05 40.36
C THR A 731 -3.86 1.04 39.92
N GLU A 732 -5.06 0.64 39.50
CA GLU A 732 -6.17 1.55 39.15
C GLU A 732 -6.54 2.47 40.33
N SER A 733 -6.50 1.94 41.56
CA SER A 733 -6.71 2.71 42.80
C SER A 733 -5.66 3.81 43.02
N LEU A 734 -4.37 3.51 42.82
CA LEU A 734 -3.29 4.49 42.93
C LEU A 734 -3.40 5.60 41.86
N ALA A 735 -3.74 5.23 40.63
CA ALA A 735 -3.95 6.21 39.56
C ALA A 735 -5.14 7.13 39.87
N THR A 736 -6.24 6.59 40.37
CA THR A 736 -7.42 7.36 40.77
C THR A 736 -7.12 8.33 41.91
N ALA A 737 -6.38 7.90 42.93
CA ALA A 737 -5.92 8.80 43.98
C ALA A 737 -5.03 9.92 43.42
N GLN A 738 -4.10 9.60 42.50
CA GLN A 738 -3.26 10.62 41.85
C GLN A 738 -4.09 11.67 41.13
N TYR A 739 -5.17 11.27 40.45
CA TYR A 739 -6.09 12.21 39.80
C TYR A 739 -6.74 13.16 40.80
N PHE A 740 -7.31 12.64 41.90
CA PHE A 740 -7.95 13.51 42.90
C PHE A 740 -6.94 14.48 43.54
N ALA A 741 -5.71 14.03 43.80
CA ALA A 741 -4.66 14.87 44.34
C ALA A 741 -4.19 15.95 43.35
N ASP A 742 -3.83 15.58 42.12
CA ASP A 742 -3.13 16.46 41.18
C ASP A 742 -4.03 17.24 40.23
N GLN A 743 -5.14 16.63 39.80
CA GLN A 743 -6.05 17.22 38.82
C GLN A 743 -7.19 17.98 39.50
N GLU A 744 -7.75 17.44 40.58
CA GLU A 744 -8.83 18.09 41.34
C GLU A 744 -8.34 18.85 42.58
N GLY A 745 -7.06 18.71 42.95
CA GLY A 745 -6.44 19.47 44.04
C GLY A 745 -6.95 19.09 45.43
N HIS A 746 -7.45 17.86 45.60
CA HIS A 746 -7.99 17.39 46.87
C HIS A 746 -6.90 16.93 47.84
N ASN A 747 -7.10 17.23 49.12
CA ASN A 747 -6.28 16.67 50.19
C ASN A 747 -6.78 15.26 50.52
N LEU A 748 -5.91 14.26 50.36
CA LEU A 748 -6.25 12.85 50.58
C LEU A 748 -5.96 12.36 52.00
N VAL A 749 -5.58 13.24 52.92
CA VAL A 749 -5.41 12.88 54.34
C VAL A 749 -6.72 12.30 54.91
N ASN A 750 -6.62 11.09 55.45
CA ASN A 750 -7.71 10.30 56.04
C ASN A 750 -8.88 10.14 55.08
N SER A 751 -8.61 9.78 53.83
CA SER A 751 -9.65 9.66 52.81
C SER A 751 -9.72 8.25 52.24
N THR A 752 -10.89 7.91 51.72
CA THR A 752 -11.07 6.72 50.89
C THR A 752 -11.29 7.15 49.44
N CYS A 753 -10.51 6.62 48.51
CA CYS A 753 -10.75 6.77 47.08
C CYS A 753 -11.32 5.46 46.50
N ILE A 754 -12.40 5.56 45.73
CA ILE A 754 -13.06 4.42 45.06
C ILE A 754 -13.14 4.71 43.57
N ASP A 755 -12.53 3.89 42.73
CA ASP A 755 -12.81 3.86 41.29
C ASP A 755 -13.89 2.82 41.01
N MET A 756 -15.11 3.28 40.70
CA MET A 756 -16.24 2.39 40.41
C MET A 756 -16.39 2.21 38.91
N GLY A 757 -15.96 1.06 38.41
CA GLY A 757 -16.07 0.67 37.01
C GLY A 757 -17.40 0.01 36.64
N GLY A 758 -17.38 -0.75 35.54
CA GLY A 758 -18.51 -1.60 35.13
C GLY A 758 -18.57 -2.92 35.92
N GLY A 759 -17.41 -3.58 36.11
CA GLY A 759 -17.34 -4.89 36.76
C GLY A 759 -16.76 -4.89 38.18
N THR A 760 -15.89 -3.94 38.51
CA THR A 760 -15.14 -3.89 39.78
C THR A 760 -15.12 -2.48 40.36
N SER A 761 -14.95 -2.40 41.69
CA SER A 761 -14.63 -1.16 42.39
C SER A 761 -13.25 -1.30 43.05
N ASP A 762 -12.34 -0.39 42.71
CA ASP A 762 -10.97 -0.36 43.23
C ASP A 762 -10.89 0.68 44.35
N ILE A 763 -10.62 0.20 45.57
CA ILE A 763 -10.66 0.97 46.82
C ILE A 763 -9.23 1.23 47.29
N SER A 764 -8.96 2.44 47.78
CA SER A 764 -7.73 2.80 48.49
C SER A 764 -8.02 3.72 49.68
N ILE A 765 -7.37 3.45 50.80
CA ILE A 765 -7.48 4.22 52.04
C ILE A 765 -6.14 4.93 52.29
N TRP A 766 -6.19 6.23 52.59
CA TRP A 766 -5.03 7.11 52.66
C TRP A 766 -4.97 7.84 54.00
N GLU A 767 -3.77 7.93 54.59
CA GLU A 767 -3.48 8.75 55.77
C GLU A 767 -2.35 9.76 55.49
N ALA A 768 -2.19 10.74 56.38
CA ALA A 768 -1.06 11.66 56.36
C ALA A 768 0.23 10.98 56.86
N ASP A 769 1.33 11.18 56.14
CA ASP A 769 2.69 11.08 56.69
C ASP A 769 3.37 12.46 56.51
N THR A 770 4.37 12.75 57.35
CA THR A 770 5.13 14.01 57.51
C THR A 770 5.19 14.93 56.29
N ASP A 771 5.43 14.40 55.09
CA ASP A 771 5.42 15.18 53.82
C ASP A 771 4.71 14.47 52.62
N ARG A 772 3.93 13.40 52.84
CA ARG A 772 3.34 12.56 51.76
C ARG A 772 1.97 11.99 52.13
N PHE A 773 1.16 11.66 51.12
CA PHE A 773 -0.04 10.83 51.33
C PHE A 773 0.36 9.36 51.36
N GLN A 774 0.09 8.66 52.46
CA GLN A 774 0.50 7.28 52.66
C GLN A 774 -0.67 6.33 52.40
N LEU A 775 -0.52 5.43 51.42
CA LEU A 775 -1.49 4.36 51.21
C LEU A 775 -1.48 3.40 52.41
N VAL A 776 -2.62 3.32 53.11
CA VAL A 776 -2.85 2.44 54.25
C VAL A 776 -3.31 1.07 53.80
N HIS A 777 -4.24 1.00 52.84
CA HIS A 777 -4.75 -0.26 52.30
C HIS A 777 -5.33 -0.06 50.91
N GLN A 778 -5.27 -1.07 50.05
CA GLN A 778 -6.01 -1.12 48.78
C GLN A 778 -6.59 -2.51 48.50
N CYS A 779 -7.74 -2.55 47.83
CA CYS A 779 -8.33 -3.79 47.35
C CYS A 779 -9.23 -3.53 46.12
N SER A 780 -9.56 -4.56 45.36
CA SER A 780 -10.48 -4.48 44.22
C SER A 780 -11.57 -5.52 44.39
N VAL A 781 -12.81 -5.07 44.52
CA VAL A 781 -13.98 -5.93 44.77
C VAL A 781 -14.84 -6.04 43.51
N GLN A 782 -15.44 -7.21 43.25
CA GLN A 782 -16.29 -7.40 42.07
C GLN A 782 -17.73 -6.92 42.32
N LEU A 783 -17.88 -5.68 42.77
CA LEU A 783 -19.15 -5.00 42.99
C LEU A 783 -19.05 -3.61 42.34
N ALA A 784 -19.85 -3.36 41.30
CA ALA A 784 -19.76 -2.14 40.48
C ALA A 784 -21.02 -1.98 39.62
N GLY A 785 -21.00 -1.11 38.59
CA GLY A 785 -22.18 -0.74 37.82
C GLY A 785 -23.03 -1.91 37.27
N ARG A 786 -22.41 -3.03 36.83
CA ARG A 786 -23.15 -4.22 36.39
C ARG A 786 -23.98 -4.84 37.50
N HIS A 787 -23.43 -4.91 38.70
CA HIS A 787 -24.08 -5.47 39.89
C HIS A 787 -25.05 -4.47 40.54
N LEU A 788 -24.76 -3.18 40.45
CA LEU A 788 -25.56 -2.14 41.09
C LEU A 788 -26.71 -1.65 40.21
N PHE A 789 -26.68 -1.89 38.90
CA PHE A 789 -27.67 -1.35 37.97
C PHE A 789 -28.00 -2.33 36.83
N SER A 790 -27.01 -2.69 36.01
CA SER A 790 -27.28 -3.41 34.75
C SER A 790 -27.95 -4.77 34.95
N GLN A 791 -27.57 -5.53 35.98
CA GLN A 791 -28.15 -6.85 36.25
C GLN A 791 -29.65 -6.78 36.58
N PHE A 792 -30.11 -5.68 37.19
CA PHE A 792 -31.52 -5.53 37.51
C PHE A 792 -32.30 -5.29 36.22
N LEU A 793 -31.79 -4.42 35.35
CA LEU A 793 -32.38 -4.20 34.03
C LEU A 793 -32.36 -5.45 33.15
N GLU A 794 -31.34 -6.30 33.27
CA GLU A 794 -31.28 -7.61 32.60
C GLU A 794 -32.35 -8.57 33.15
N LEU A 795 -32.61 -8.55 34.46
CA LEU A 795 -33.66 -9.35 35.08
C LEU A 795 -35.06 -8.85 34.67
N ASN A 796 -35.25 -7.55 34.46
CA ASN A 796 -36.52 -6.94 34.07
C ASN A 796 -36.38 -5.99 32.86
N PRO A 797 -36.12 -6.52 31.64
CA PRO A 797 -35.93 -5.68 30.46
C PRO A 797 -37.23 -4.99 30.03
N ARG A 798 -38.41 -5.51 30.44
CA ARG A 798 -39.71 -4.88 30.19
C ARG A 798 -39.81 -3.51 30.84
N PHE A 799 -39.40 -3.39 32.10
CA PHE A 799 -39.35 -2.12 32.82
C PHE A 799 -38.54 -1.07 32.06
N LEU A 800 -37.37 -1.46 31.53
CA LEU A 800 -36.52 -0.56 30.77
C LEU A 800 -37.18 -0.06 29.48
N VAL A 801 -37.83 -0.95 28.74
CA VAL A 801 -38.56 -0.60 27.51
C VAL A 801 -39.74 0.33 27.84
N GLU A 802 -40.54 -0.02 28.84
CA GLU A 802 -41.75 0.73 29.22
C GLU A 802 -41.43 2.13 29.76
N LYS A 803 -40.42 2.28 30.61
CA LYS A 803 -40.12 3.56 31.28
C LYS A 803 -39.13 4.43 30.51
N PHE A 804 -38.16 3.81 29.83
CA PHE A 804 -37.05 4.54 29.22
C PHE A 804 -36.99 4.44 27.68
N GLY A 805 -37.75 3.53 27.06
CA GLY A 805 -37.75 3.35 25.60
C GLY A 805 -36.55 2.58 25.06
N GLY A 806 -35.84 1.82 25.92
CA GLY A 806 -34.64 1.06 25.57
C GLY A 806 -34.90 -0.20 24.73
N GLY A 807 -35.37 -0.02 23.50
CA GLY A 807 -35.59 -1.13 22.54
C GLY A 807 -34.30 -1.88 22.17
N GLY A 808 -34.44 -3.12 21.67
CA GLY A 808 -33.30 -3.92 21.17
C GLY A 808 -32.47 -4.66 22.22
N LEU A 809 -32.89 -4.64 23.50
CA LEU A 809 -32.27 -5.40 24.59
C LEU A 809 -32.99 -6.73 24.89
N GLY A 810 -34.16 -6.96 24.29
CA GLY A 810 -34.94 -8.18 24.50
C GLY A 810 -34.20 -9.43 24.01
N GLY A 811 -34.08 -10.45 24.87
CA GLY A 811 -33.43 -11.72 24.55
C GLY A 811 -31.90 -11.73 24.69
N LEU A 812 -31.27 -10.57 24.90
CA LEU A 812 -29.85 -10.49 25.24
C LEU A 812 -29.61 -10.93 26.69
N LYS A 813 -28.43 -11.51 26.95
CA LYS A 813 -27.95 -11.90 28.28
C LYS A 813 -26.47 -11.59 28.44
N ASP A 814 -26.01 -11.53 29.68
CA ASP A 814 -24.60 -11.44 30.06
C ASP A 814 -23.85 -10.29 29.36
N GLY A 815 -22.62 -10.52 28.87
CA GLY A 815 -21.77 -9.52 28.23
C GLY A 815 -22.44 -8.81 27.05
N ALA A 816 -23.26 -9.52 26.27
CA ALA A 816 -23.98 -8.94 25.14
C ALA A 816 -25.05 -7.93 25.59
N PHE A 817 -25.80 -8.25 26.66
CA PHE A 817 -26.75 -7.29 27.25
C PHE A 817 -26.02 -6.06 27.79
N HIS A 818 -24.93 -6.27 28.54
CA HIS A 818 -24.15 -5.19 29.12
C HIS A 818 -23.55 -4.26 28.07
N ALA A 819 -22.94 -4.80 27.02
CA ALA A 819 -22.35 -4.01 25.94
C ALA A 819 -23.41 -3.13 25.23
N LYS A 820 -24.59 -3.68 24.93
CA LYS A 820 -25.68 -2.91 24.31
C LYS A 820 -26.23 -1.83 25.26
N LEU A 821 -26.38 -2.14 26.54
CA LEU A 821 -26.80 -1.19 27.56
C LEU A 821 -25.78 -0.07 27.76
N ASP A 822 -24.48 -0.36 27.75
CA ASP A 822 -23.41 0.63 27.88
C ASP A 822 -23.45 1.65 26.73
N VAL A 823 -23.72 1.20 25.49
CA VAL A 823 -23.91 2.07 24.32
C VAL A 823 -25.16 2.95 24.46
N LEU A 824 -26.27 2.39 24.95
CA LEU A 824 -27.49 3.14 25.26
C LEU A 824 -27.24 4.20 26.33
N LEU A 825 -26.63 3.83 27.45
CA LEU A 825 -26.32 4.75 28.56
C LEU A 825 -25.39 5.87 28.12
N ARG A 826 -24.42 5.58 27.24
CA ARG A 826 -23.53 6.62 26.69
C ARG A 826 -24.29 7.72 25.95
N ARG A 827 -25.41 7.39 25.27
CA ARG A 827 -26.21 8.35 24.50
C ARG A 827 -27.40 8.93 25.29
N GLU A 828 -28.08 8.12 26.07
CA GLU A 828 -29.38 8.44 26.66
C GLU A 828 -29.36 8.68 28.17
N SER A 829 -28.24 8.48 28.86
CA SER A 829 -28.18 8.56 30.35
C SER A 829 -28.73 9.86 30.90
N GLU A 830 -28.41 11.02 30.30
CA GLU A 830 -28.94 12.32 30.74
C GLU A 830 -30.45 12.45 30.52
N ASN A 831 -30.94 11.95 29.39
CA ASN A 831 -32.38 11.94 29.08
C ASN A 831 -33.14 11.02 30.04
N TRP A 832 -32.57 9.87 30.38
CA TRP A 832 -33.14 8.93 31.34
C TRP A 832 -33.16 9.51 32.75
N LEU A 833 -32.10 10.21 33.15
CA LEU A 833 -32.00 10.85 34.46
C LEU A 833 -33.03 11.98 34.63
N LYS A 834 -33.31 12.76 33.58
CA LYS A 834 -34.40 13.76 33.58
C LYS A 834 -35.80 13.14 33.76
N LYS A 835 -35.98 11.85 33.47
CA LYS A 835 -37.25 11.14 33.69
C LYS A 835 -37.45 10.72 35.15
N ARG A 836 -36.40 10.76 35.97
CA ARG A 836 -36.40 10.32 37.38
C ARG A 836 -37.59 10.91 38.15
N ASP A 837 -37.75 12.23 38.12
CA ASP A 837 -38.75 12.92 38.94
C ASP A 837 -40.19 12.55 38.55
N PHE A 838 -40.43 12.24 37.27
CA PHE A 838 -41.74 11.77 36.80
C PHE A 838 -42.04 10.32 37.20
N LEU A 839 -41.00 9.55 37.55
CA LEU A 839 -41.10 8.16 37.96
C LEU A 839 -41.02 7.98 39.47
N GLU A 840 -40.85 9.05 40.24
CA GLU A 840 -40.55 8.98 41.68
C GLU A 840 -41.62 8.22 42.48
N GLU A 841 -42.89 8.38 42.11
CA GLU A 841 -44.01 7.65 42.75
C GLU A 841 -44.26 6.25 42.17
N ASP A 842 -43.55 5.85 41.11
CA ASP A 842 -43.70 4.52 40.51
C ASP A 842 -43.09 3.43 41.43
N PRO A 843 -43.87 2.43 41.87
CA PRO A 843 -43.38 1.42 42.81
C PRO A 843 -42.24 0.56 42.27
N GLN A 844 -42.20 0.30 40.97
CA GLN A 844 -41.10 -0.47 40.36
C GLN A 844 -39.84 0.38 40.28
N PHE A 845 -39.94 1.66 39.95
CA PHE A 845 -38.79 2.57 39.97
C PHE A 845 -38.23 2.73 41.40
N GLN A 846 -39.09 2.91 42.39
CA GLN A 846 -38.71 2.91 43.81
C GLN A 846 -38.00 1.61 44.23
N GLY A 847 -38.45 0.47 43.72
CA GLY A 847 -37.77 -0.81 43.91
C GLY A 847 -36.34 -0.82 43.33
N LEU A 848 -36.15 -0.28 42.13
CA LEU A 848 -34.83 -0.17 41.49
C LEU A 848 -33.90 0.75 42.29
N LEU A 849 -34.37 1.95 42.68
CA LEU A 849 -33.59 2.87 43.51
C LEU A 849 -33.16 2.22 44.82
N ARG A 850 -34.05 1.45 45.46
CA ARG A 850 -33.73 0.70 46.68
C ARG A 850 -32.65 -0.35 46.44
N LEU A 851 -32.71 -1.11 45.35
CA LEU A 851 -31.68 -2.10 45.02
C LEU A 851 -30.31 -1.43 44.78
N MET A 852 -30.29 -0.32 44.06
CA MET A 852 -29.09 0.50 43.84
C MET A 852 -28.52 1.02 45.16
N ALA A 853 -29.39 1.52 46.05
CA ALA A 853 -29.02 2.06 47.36
C ALA A 853 -28.47 0.96 48.28
N ILE A 854 -29.11 -0.21 48.36
CA ILE A 854 -28.61 -1.36 49.14
C ILE A 854 -27.21 -1.75 48.65
N GLY A 855 -27.02 -1.90 47.34
CA GLY A 855 -25.72 -2.32 46.81
C GLY A 855 -24.62 -1.28 47.05
N THR A 856 -24.95 0.01 46.88
CA THR A 856 -23.99 1.11 47.11
C THR A 856 -23.68 1.26 48.60
N ALA A 857 -24.68 1.26 49.48
CA ALA A 857 -24.48 1.31 50.92
C ALA A 857 -23.71 0.06 51.43
N GLY A 858 -23.93 -1.11 50.83
CA GLY A 858 -23.15 -2.30 51.16
C GLY A 858 -21.66 -2.15 50.86
N LEU A 859 -21.29 -1.43 49.78
CA LEU A 859 -19.89 -1.07 49.52
C LEU A 859 -19.32 -0.17 50.63
N TYR A 860 -20.09 0.79 51.11
CA TYR A 860 -19.71 1.67 52.22
C TYR A 860 -19.61 0.90 53.54
N TYR A 861 -20.50 -0.06 53.79
CA TYR A 861 -20.41 -0.95 54.95
C TYR A 861 -19.11 -1.73 54.93
N TYR A 862 -18.73 -2.28 53.77
CA TYR A 862 -17.45 -2.98 53.62
C TYR A 862 -16.25 -2.04 53.84
N VAL A 863 -16.29 -0.80 53.35
CA VAL A 863 -15.24 0.19 53.67
C VAL A 863 -15.16 0.46 55.18
N GLY A 864 -16.29 0.53 55.89
CA GLY A 864 -16.29 0.65 57.35
C GLY A 864 -15.64 -0.55 58.04
N ILE A 865 -15.92 -1.77 57.58
CA ILE A 865 -15.22 -2.99 58.05
C ILE A 865 -13.70 -2.86 57.83
N LEU A 866 -13.27 -2.39 56.65
CA LEU A 866 -11.85 -2.17 56.37
C LEU A 866 -11.23 -1.21 57.40
N LEU A 867 -11.87 -0.07 57.65
CA LEU A 867 -11.40 0.92 58.61
C LEU A 867 -11.30 0.34 60.03
N GLN A 868 -12.30 -0.42 60.48
CA GLN A 868 -12.26 -1.08 61.78
C GLN A 868 -11.09 -2.06 61.89
N VAL A 869 -10.96 -2.97 60.93
CA VAL A 869 -9.94 -4.01 60.95
C VAL A 869 -8.53 -3.42 60.83
N LEU A 870 -8.35 -2.38 60.01
CA LEU A 870 -7.08 -1.68 59.88
C LEU A 870 -6.70 -0.93 61.17
N TYR A 871 -7.68 -0.36 61.88
CA TYR A 871 -7.45 0.26 63.19
C TYR A 871 -7.09 -0.77 64.26
N GLU A 872 -7.82 -1.88 64.34
CA GLU A 872 -7.53 -2.98 65.28
C GLU A 872 -6.16 -3.63 65.03
N LYS A 873 -5.60 -3.49 63.81
CA LYS A 873 -4.27 -3.99 63.42
C LYS A 873 -3.18 -2.90 63.41
N ASP A 874 -3.42 -1.73 64.01
CA ASP A 874 -2.48 -0.59 64.09
C ASP A 874 -1.98 -0.08 62.72
N ARG A 875 -2.76 -0.27 61.65
CA ARG A 875 -2.44 0.22 60.29
C ARG A 875 -3.14 1.54 59.95
N TYR A 876 -4.29 1.79 60.56
CA TYR A 876 -5.03 3.04 60.49
C TYR A 876 -5.03 3.65 61.90
N SER A 877 -4.61 4.89 62.04
CA SER A 877 -4.27 5.49 63.34
C SER A 877 -5.42 6.26 63.98
N ARG A 878 -6.44 6.65 63.20
CA ARG A 878 -7.53 7.50 63.67
C ARG A 878 -8.83 6.70 63.80
N PRO A 879 -9.53 6.69 64.94
CA PRO A 879 -10.84 6.06 65.07
C PRO A 879 -11.95 6.97 64.48
N GLU A 880 -11.77 7.42 63.24
CA GLU A 880 -12.64 8.34 62.50
C GLU A 880 -13.01 7.72 61.14
N ILE A 881 -14.27 7.87 60.72
CA ILE A 881 -14.67 7.55 59.35
C ILE A 881 -14.03 8.52 58.35
N THR A 882 -13.89 8.11 57.09
CA THR A 882 -13.21 8.90 56.08
C THR A 882 -14.18 9.57 55.11
N PRO A 883 -13.93 10.83 54.67
CA PRO A 883 -14.50 11.33 53.43
C PRO A 883 -14.21 10.38 52.26
N VAL A 884 -15.19 10.18 51.39
CA VAL A 884 -15.08 9.26 50.25
C VAL A 884 -15.03 10.06 48.95
N TYR A 885 -13.97 9.87 48.17
CA TYR A 885 -13.85 10.34 46.80
C TYR A 885 -14.15 9.19 45.86
N ILE A 886 -15.12 9.36 44.97
CA ILE A 886 -15.53 8.28 44.06
C ILE A 886 -15.49 8.74 42.61
N GLY A 887 -14.80 7.96 41.79
CA GLY A 887 -14.61 8.15 40.36
C GLY A 887 -15.07 6.94 39.54
N GLY A 888 -14.71 6.92 38.27
CA GLY A 888 -15.07 5.85 37.35
C GLY A 888 -16.47 6.02 36.77
N ASN A 889 -16.75 5.33 35.66
CA ASN A 889 -18.03 5.51 34.95
C ASN A 889 -19.24 5.04 35.78
N GLY A 890 -19.06 4.06 36.67
CA GLY A 890 -20.11 3.54 37.55
C GLY A 890 -20.53 4.54 38.64
N SER A 891 -19.65 5.46 39.04
CA SER A 891 -19.98 6.51 40.03
C SER A 891 -21.17 7.38 39.60
N ARG A 892 -21.41 7.50 38.29
CA ARG A 892 -22.56 8.24 37.73
C ARG A 892 -23.90 7.71 38.21
N LEU A 893 -23.96 6.47 38.67
CA LEU A 893 -25.16 5.86 39.26
C LEU A 893 -25.62 6.57 40.54
N LEU A 894 -24.72 7.25 41.26
CA LEU A 894 -25.07 8.04 42.45
C LEU A 894 -26.04 9.17 42.13
N ASN A 895 -26.03 9.71 40.91
CA ASN A 895 -27.00 10.72 40.50
C ASN A 895 -28.45 10.20 40.52
N TRP A 896 -28.67 8.90 40.36
CA TRP A 896 -30.01 8.32 40.45
C TRP A 896 -30.53 8.27 41.89
N LEU A 897 -29.63 8.10 42.86
CA LEU A 897 -29.96 8.07 44.28
C LEU A 897 -30.23 9.45 44.87
N ALA A 898 -29.74 10.51 44.22
CA ALA A 898 -30.01 11.88 44.62
C ALA A 898 -31.33 12.40 44.02
N ILE A 899 -32.10 13.11 44.82
CA ILE A 899 -33.33 13.78 44.39
C ILE A 899 -33.00 14.84 43.33
N GLY A 900 -33.83 14.97 42.31
CA GLY A 900 -33.58 15.85 41.17
C GLY A 900 -32.47 15.37 40.22
N GLY A 901 -31.95 14.16 40.42
CA GLY A 901 -31.04 13.52 39.46
C GLY A 901 -29.62 14.10 39.46
N ARG A 902 -29.19 14.78 40.52
CA ARG A 902 -27.83 15.32 40.64
C ARG A 902 -27.28 15.05 42.03
N PHE A 903 -26.21 14.28 42.10
CA PHE A 903 -25.54 14.00 43.37
C PHE A 903 -24.51 15.09 43.68
N ASP A 904 -24.65 15.71 44.84
CA ASP A 904 -23.71 16.68 45.38
C ASP A 904 -23.64 16.58 46.91
N ARG A 905 -22.94 17.53 47.55
CA ARG A 905 -22.76 17.60 49.01
C ARG A 905 -24.06 17.76 49.82
N HIS A 906 -25.17 18.10 49.18
CA HIS A 906 -26.47 18.31 49.81
C HIS A 906 -27.43 17.13 49.55
N ALA A 907 -27.01 16.12 48.79
CA ALA A 907 -27.82 14.93 48.61
C ALA A 907 -28.01 14.20 49.96
N GLU A 908 -29.26 14.02 50.38
CA GLU A 908 -29.65 13.37 51.64
C GLU A 908 -29.06 11.95 51.79
N VAL A 909 -28.83 11.26 50.68
CA VAL A 909 -28.22 9.93 50.69
C VAL A 909 -26.76 9.93 51.19
N ASN A 910 -26.08 11.08 51.30
CA ASN A 910 -24.79 11.19 52.00
C ASN A 910 -24.94 10.82 53.49
N GLU A 911 -26.05 11.19 54.13
CA GLU A 911 -26.32 10.86 55.54
C GLU A 911 -26.43 9.34 55.72
N LEU A 912 -27.05 8.65 54.75
CA LEU A 912 -27.09 7.19 54.73
C LEU A 912 -25.69 6.59 54.63
N PHE A 913 -24.87 7.08 53.71
CA PHE A 913 -23.53 6.57 53.49
C PHE A 913 -22.60 6.80 54.69
N SER A 914 -22.66 7.99 55.30
CA SER A 914 -21.92 8.30 56.52
C SER A 914 -22.34 7.41 57.69
N ARG A 915 -23.66 7.26 57.90
CA ARG A 915 -24.19 6.38 58.95
C ARG A 915 -23.79 4.92 58.77
N ILE A 916 -23.79 4.43 57.54
CA ILE A 916 -23.42 3.05 57.22
C ILE A 916 -21.91 2.82 57.42
N LEU A 917 -21.06 3.78 57.03
CA LEU A 917 -19.63 3.75 57.35
C LEU A 917 -19.37 3.74 58.86
N SER A 918 -20.05 4.63 59.60
CA SER A 918 -19.94 4.74 61.06
C SER A 918 -20.35 3.43 61.72
N LYS A 919 -21.49 2.86 61.32
CA LYS A 919 -21.99 1.62 61.91
C LYS A 919 -21.02 0.47 61.72
N ALA A 920 -20.51 0.29 60.51
CA ALA A 920 -19.62 -0.82 60.18
C ALA A 920 -18.22 -0.66 60.76
N SER A 921 -17.72 0.57 60.89
CA SER A 921 -16.41 0.84 61.50
C SER A 921 -16.43 0.80 63.04
N GLY A 922 -17.60 1.02 63.64
CA GLY A 922 -17.74 1.28 65.07
C GLY A 922 -17.25 2.67 65.49
N PHE A 923 -16.90 3.54 64.54
CA PHE A 923 -16.44 4.90 64.80
C PHE A 923 -17.62 5.89 64.85
N PRO A 924 -17.48 7.05 65.53
CA PRO A 924 -18.52 8.08 65.55
C PRO A 924 -18.89 8.55 64.14
N ASP A 925 -20.18 8.83 63.92
CA ASP A 925 -20.66 9.42 62.69
C ASP A 925 -20.29 10.91 62.65
N THR A 926 -19.37 11.28 61.77
CA THR A 926 -18.90 12.66 61.56
C THR A 926 -19.61 13.36 60.39
N ASN A 927 -20.68 12.76 59.83
CA ASN A 927 -21.42 13.25 58.66
C ASN A 927 -20.49 13.46 57.44
N GLU A 928 -19.67 12.46 57.15
CA GLU A 928 -18.75 12.51 56.02
C GLU A 928 -19.47 12.59 54.68
N ILE A 929 -18.93 13.42 53.80
CA ILE A 929 -19.53 13.69 52.50
C ILE A 929 -18.82 12.85 51.43
N THR A 930 -19.61 12.26 50.54
CA THR A 930 -19.09 11.64 49.32
C THR A 930 -18.88 12.69 48.23
N ARG A 931 -17.71 12.68 47.59
CA ARG A 931 -17.35 13.60 46.52
C ARG A 931 -17.21 12.83 45.21
N LEU A 932 -18.05 13.17 44.24
CA LEU A 932 -17.94 12.64 42.88
C LEU A 932 -16.82 13.35 42.12
N SER A 933 -16.07 12.58 41.34
CA SER A 933 -15.20 13.12 40.30
C SER A 933 -15.97 14.04 39.35
N THR A 934 -15.33 15.14 38.96
CA THR A 934 -15.84 16.09 37.98
C THR A 934 -15.80 15.54 36.55
N ARG A 935 -15.01 14.49 36.31
CA ARG A 935 -14.85 13.83 35.00
C ARG A 935 -14.89 12.30 35.14
N PRO A 936 -16.07 11.71 35.37
CA PRO A 936 -16.23 10.26 35.47
C PRO A 936 -15.58 9.52 34.30
N LYS A 937 -14.76 8.51 34.62
CA LYS A 937 -13.96 7.65 33.72
C LYS A 937 -12.63 8.23 33.25
N ASP A 938 -12.31 9.48 33.55
CA ASP A 938 -11.01 10.07 33.21
C ASP A 938 -9.92 9.80 34.27
N GLU A 939 -10.31 9.40 35.48
CA GLU A 939 -9.48 9.42 36.68
C GLU A 939 -8.23 8.55 36.54
N VAL A 940 -8.40 7.29 36.14
CA VAL A 940 -7.28 6.35 36.00
C VAL A 940 -6.33 6.78 34.89
N ALA A 941 -6.84 7.04 33.68
CA ALA A 941 -6.00 7.39 32.53
C ALA A 941 -5.26 8.72 32.75
N CYS A 942 -5.95 9.73 33.27
CA CYS A 942 -5.37 11.04 33.62
C CYS A 942 -4.37 10.90 34.77
N GLY A 943 -4.76 10.20 35.84
CA GLY A 943 -3.92 9.90 36.99
C GLY A 943 -2.60 9.24 36.59
N LEU A 944 -2.61 8.28 35.66
CA LEU A 944 -1.41 7.60 35.14
C LEU A 944 -0.36 8.56 34.57
N VAL A 945 -0.77 9.70 33.99
CA VAL A 945 0.16 10.68 33.39
C VAL A 945 0.51 11.84 34.32
N LEU A 946 0.04 11.81 35.58
CA LEU A 946 0.31 12.79 36.64
C LEU A 946 1.28 12.23 37.69
N ASP A 947 2.09 13.11 38.27
CA ASP A 947 3.13 12.80 39.27
C ASP A 947 3.56 14.01 40.12
N ARG A 948 2.70 15.04 40.25
CA ARG A 948 3.03 16.27 40.99
C ARG A 948 3.03 16.05 42.50
N THR A 949 1.99 15.38 43.01
CA THR A 949 1.87 15.04 44.43
C THR A 949 2.56 13.70 44.71
N PRO A 950 3.49 13.65 45.67
CA PRO A 950 4.15 12.40 46.04
C PRO A 950 3.19 11.51 46.84
N LEU A 951 2.63 10.50 46.18
CA LEU A 951 1.93 9.39 46.84
C LEU A 951 2.96 8.38 47.35
N GLY A 952 2.93 8.11 48.65
CA GLY A 952 3.71 7.09 49.36
C GLY A 952 2.84 5.90 49.78
N GLY A 953 3.39 4.98 50.59
CA GLY A 953 2.66 3.82 51.10
C GLY A 953 3.16 2.49 50.58
N ILE A 954 2.34 1.45 50.77
CA ILE A 954 2.71 0.06 50.51
C ILE A 954 2.99 -0.17 49.02
N ILE A 955 4.24 0.07 48.68
CA ILE A 955 4.97 -0.38 47.49
C ILE A 955 5.45 -1.82 47.80
N SER A 956 4.54 -2.67 48.29
CA SER A 956 4.84 -4.08 48.54
C SER A 956 4.92 -4.81 47.21
N LYS A 957 5.95 -5.67 47.06
CA LYS A 957 6.04 -6.61 45.93
C LYS A 957 4.95 -7.70 45.97
N LYS A 958 4.27 -7.87 47.11
CA LYS A 958 3.17 -8.82 47.30
C LYS A 958 1.81 -8.09 47.25
N PRO A 959 0.78 -8.67 46.60
CA PRO A 959 -0.59 -8.17 46.70
C PRO A 959 -0.97 -8.03 48.18
N GLU A 960 -1.69 -6.97 48.53
CA GLU A 960 -2.25 -6.89 49.87
C GLU A 960 -3.37 -7.91 50.01
N PRO A 961 -3.40 -8.68 51.11
CA PRO A 961 -4.49 -9.60 51.32
C PRO A 961 -5.78 -8.84 51.59
N VAL A 962 -6.88 -9.40 51.08
CA VAL A 962 -8.22 -8.83 51.19
C VAL A 962 -8.79 -9.15 52.57
N ILE A 963 -9.48 -8.23 53.22
CA ILE A 963 -10.18 -8.50 54.49
C ILE A 963 -11.50 -9.22 54.20
N ALA A 964 -11.81 -10.29 54.92
CA ALA A 964 -12.92 -11.17 54.58
C ALA A 964 -14.30 -10.48 54.64
N GLY A 965 -14.56 -9.75 55.73
CA GLY A 965 -15.79 -9.02 56.02
C GLY A 965 -17.03 -9.89 56.30
N GLU A 966 -16.93 -11.20 56.17
CA GLU A 966 -17.93 -12.17 56.59
C GLU A 966 -17.20 -13.50 56.91
N ASP A 967 -17.74 -14.28 57.83
CA ASP A 967 -17.15 -15.57 58.20
C ASP A 967 -17.20 -16.57 57.03
N CYS A 968 -16.10 -17.28 56.77
CA CYS A 968 -16.05 -18.32 55.76
C CYS A 968 -15.19 -19.53 56.17
N GLU A 969 -15.26 -20.59 55.36
CA GLU A 969 -14.42 -21.78 55.49
C GLU A 969 -13.70 -22.06 54.17
N VAL A 970 -12.37 -22.15 54.21
CA VAL A 970 -11.52 -22.48 53.06
C VAL A 970 -10.78 -23.78 53.37
N ASN A 971 -10.97 -24.83 52.55
CA ASN A 971 -10.41 -26.17 52.78
C ASN A 971 -10.72 -26.74 54.19
N GLY A 972 -11.86 -26.35 54.78
CA GLY A 972 -12.27 -26.73 56.13
C GLY A 972 -11.63 -25.91 57.26
N GLN A 973 -10.77 -24.93 56.95
CA GLN A 973 -10.25 -23.96 57.90
C GLN A 973 -11.19 -22.75 58.00
N LYS A 974 -11.60 -22.39 59.22
CA LYS A 974 -12.42 -21.22 59.50
C LYS A 974 -11.59 -19.93 59.39
N ILE A 975 -12.15 -18.95 58.70
CA ILE A 975 -11.62 -17.58 58.56
C ILE A 975 -12.73 -16.66 59.08
N THR A 976 -12.40 -15.80 60.05
CA THR A 976 -13.38 -14.86 60.61
C THR A 976 -13.50 -13.62 59.74
N TRP A 977 -14.60 -12.88 59.85
CA TRP A 977 -14.83 -11.65 59.09
C TRP A 977 -13.72 -10.58 59.25
N LYS A 978 -12.99 -10.60 60.38
CA LYS A 978 -11.88 -9.67 60.68
C LYS A 978 -10.53 -10.10 60.11
N ASP A 979 -10.43 -11.34 59.64
CA ASP A 979 -9.18 -11.91 59.17
C ASP A 979 -8.89 -11.51 57.73
N TYR A 980 -7.61 -11.58 57.39
CA TYR A 980 -7.16 -11.52 56.01
C TYR A 980 -7.52 -12.84 55.30
N LEU A 981 -8.14 -12.74 54.13
CA LEU A 981 -8.43 -13.85 53.26
C LEU A 981 -7.24 -14.08 52.32
N GLU A 982 -6.45 -15.10 52.63
CA GLU A 982 -5.38 -15.61 51.78
C GLU A 982 -5.73 -17.02 51.31
N LEU A 983 -5.70 -17.22 49.99
CA LEU A 983 -5.89 -18.53 49.38
C LEU A 983 -4.49 -19.10 49.07
N GLU A 984 -4.16 -20.25 49.65
CA GLU A 984 -2.88 -20.93 49.41
C GLU A 984 -3.08 -22.33 48.84
N GLY A 985 -2.20 -22.71 47.90
CA GLY A 985 -2.19 -24.04 47.29
C GLY A 985 -3.44 -24.32 46.45
N ASN A 986 -3.95 -25.55 46.52
CA ASN A 986 -5.14 -25.96 45.78
C ASN A 986 -6.39 -25.86 46.66
N ILE A 987 -7.38 -25.09 46.20
CA ILE A 987 -8.65 -24.88 46.89
C ILE A 987 -9.62 -26.00 46.49
N THR A 988 -9.92 -26.86 47.46
CA THR A 988 -10.83 -28.01 47.35
C THR A 988 -12.26 -27.68 47.80
N GLY A 989 -12.42 -26.70 48.68
CA GLY A 989 -13.72 -26.23 49.15
C GLY A 989 -13.67 -24.80 49.67
N PHE A 990 -14.72 -24.05 49.37
CA PHE A 990 -14.98 -22.70 49.88
C PHE A 990 -16.46 -22.66 50.28
N ASP A 991 -16.76 -22.38 51.55
CA ASP A 991 -18.13 -22.31 52.06
C ASP A 991 -18.35 -21.10 52.97
N MET A 992 -19.60 -20.69 53.10
CA MET A 992 -20.07 -19.61 53.96
C MET A 992 -21.31 -20.11 54.71
N PRO A 993 -21.11 -20.93 55.77
CA PRO A 993 -22.18 -21.70 56.38
C PRO A 993 -23.22 -20.81 57.10
N GLN A 994 -22.81 -19.63 57.56
CA GLN A 994 -23.66 -18.63 58.19
C GLN A 994 -23.27 -17.24 57.70
N LEU A 995 -24.24 -16.35 57.58
CA LEU A 995 -24.03 -14.92 57.31
C LEU A 995 -24.38 -14.14 58.57
N GLN A 996 -23.48 -13.29 59.05
CA GLN A 996 -23.67 -12.43 60.22
C GLN A 996 -23.67 -10.95 59.80
N GLU A 997 -22.63 -10.55 59.06
CA GLU A 997 -22.42 -9.15 58.67
C GLU A 997 -23.39 -8.70 57.58
N VAL A 998 -23.70 -9.55 56.59
CA VAL A 998 -24.66 -9.17 55.52
C VAL A 998 -26.09 -8.94 56.06
N PRO A 999 -26.63 -9.80 56.96
CA PRO A 999 -27.89 -9.50 57.64
C PRO A 999 -27.85 -8.27 58.55
N ALA A 1000 -26.75 -8.05 59.28
CA ALA A 1000 -26.57 -6.88 60.15
C ALA A 1000 -26.60 -5.59 59.33
N PHE A 1001 -25.85 -5.56 58.22
CA PHE A 1001 -25.88 -4.49 57.23
C PHE A 1001 -27.29 -4.20 56.72
N LEU A 1002 -28.03 -5.23 56.25
CA LEU A 1002 -29.36 -5.02 55.67
C LEU A 1002 -30.35 -4.45 56.70
N ASN A 1003 -30.24 -4.87 57.95
CA ASN A 1003 -31.07 -4.34 59.03
C ASN A 1003 -30.73 -2.87 59.33
N GLU A 1004 -29.44 -2.53 59.40
CA GLU A 1004 -29.02 -1.14 59.59
C GLU A 1004 -29.47 -0.27 58.41
N PHE A 1005 -29.29 -0.72 57.16
CA PHE A 1005 -29.74 0.01 55.97
C PHE A 1005 -31.21 0.40 56.07
N ASN A 1006 -32.09 -0.55 56.41
CA ASN A 1006 -33.52 -0.28 56.53
C ASN A 1006 -33.84 0.66 57.70
N THR A 1007 -33.12 0.52 58.81
CA THR A 1007 -33.25 1.40 59.98
C THR A 1007 -32.83 2.82 59.62
N ALA A 1008 -31.67 2.98 59.00
CA ALA A 1008 -31.10 4.25 58.56
C ALA A 1008 -32.02 4.98 57.59
N VAL A 1009 -32.49 4.32 56.53
CA VAL A 1009 -33.42 4.92 55.56
C VAL A 1009 -34.70 5.41 56.25
N LYS A 1010 -35.21 4.67 57.23
CA LYS A 1010 -36.42 5.03 57.97
C LYS A 1010 -36.21 6.21 58.93
N GLU A 1011 -35.07 6.26 59.62
CA GLU A 1011 -34.79 7.27 60.64
C GLU A 1011 -34.28 8.60 60.07
N ILE A 1012 -33.49 8.54 58.99
CA ILE A 1012 -33.03 9.72 58.25
C ILE A 1012 -34.20 10.35 57.46
N ASP A 1013 -35.21 9.54 57.08
CA ASP A 1013 -36.38 9.96 56.31
C ASP A 1013 -36.00 10.55 54.93
N ILE A 1014 -35.15 9.82 54.21
CA ILE A 1014 -34.63 10.23 52.91
C ILE A 1014 -35.76 10.29 51.88
N GLN A 1015 -36.00 11.48 51.32
CA GLN A 1015 -37.03 11.66 50.31
C GLN A 1015 -36.73 10.84 49.05
N GLY A 1016 -37.75 10.18 48.50
CA GLY A 1016 -37.61 9.36 47.30
C GLY A 1016 -36.90 8.00 47.51
N LEU A 1017 -36.52 7.62 48.74
CA LEU A 1017 -35.98 6.31 49.07
C LEU A 1017 -36.73 5.69 50.26
N LYS A 1018 -37.42 4.57 50.04
CA LYS A 1018 -38.19 3.87 51.08
C LYS A 1018 -37.47 2.62 51.58
N PRO A 1019 -37.62 2.23 52.86
CA PRO A 1019 -37.13 0.94 53.35
C PRO A 1019 -37.86 -0.22 52.65
N MET A 1020 -37.39 -1.44 52.86
CA MET A 1020 -38.04 -2.65 52.35
C MET A 1020 -39.50 -2.74 52.84
N PRO A 1021 -40.46 -3.22 52.04
CA PRO A 1021 -41.88 -3.14 52.38
C PRO A 1021 -42.24 -4.06 53.56
N ALA A 1022 -41.47 -5.14 53.71
CA ALA A 1022 -41.57 -6.09 54.81
C ALA A 1022 -40.84 -5.62 56.09
N PHE A 1023 -40.23 -4.42 56.10
CA PHE A 1023 -39.55 -3.87 57.27
C PHE A 1023 -40.55 -3.10 58.15
N LYS A 1024 -40.87 -3.66 59.31
CA LYS A 1024 -41.84 -3.10 60.27
C LYS A 1024 -41.30 -3.21 61.69
N ASN A 1025 -41.60 -2.23 62.54
CA ASN A 1025 -41.20 -2.21 63.95
C ASN A 1025 -39.68 -2.41 64.21
N GLY A 1026 -38.82 -2.02 63.26
CA GLY A 1026 -37.36 -2.09 63.41
C GLY A 1026 -36.72 -3.39 62.94
N GLU A 1027 -37.50 -4.32 62.36
CA GLU A 1027 -36.98 -5.56 61.79
C GLU A 1027 -37.78 -5.99 60.54
N LEU A 1028 -37.24 -6.96 59.79
CA LEU A 1028 -37.99 -7.62 58.71
C LEU A 1028 -39.00 -8.61 59.30
N GLU A 1029 -40.23 -8.62 58.77
CA GLU A 1029 -41.27 -9.61 59.12
C GLU A 1029 -40.69 -11.04 59.09
N SER A 1030 -40.88 -11.81 60.17
CA SER A 1030 -40.15 -13.06 60.39
C SER A 1030 -40.31 -14.08 59.25
N SER A 1031 -41.53 -14.21 58.71
CA SER A 1031 -41.83 -15.12 57.59
C SER A 1031 -41.11 -14.72 56.29
N TYR A 1032 -40.97 -13.41 56.04
CA TYR A 1032 -40.21 -12.89 54.90
C TYR A 1032 -38.71 -13.04 55.13
N LYS A 1033 -38.22 -12.72 56.33
CA LYS A 1033 -36.81 -12.85 56.73
C LYS A 1033 -36.29 -14.28 56.52
N ASP A 1034 -37.01 -15.29 57.00
CA ASP A 1034 -36.62 -16.70 56.84
C ASP A 1034 -36.59 -17.16 55.38
N ARG A 1035 -37.53 -16.66 54.56
CA ARG A 1035 -37.57 -16.93 53.13
C ARG A 1035 -36.40 -16.27 52.41
N LEU A 1036 -36.14 -15.00 52.69
CA LEU A 1036 -35.06 -14.21 52.06
C LEU A 1036 -33.72 -14.91 52.27
N TRP A 1037 -33.32 -15.18 53.53
CA TRP A 1037 -32.01 -15.76 53.81
C TRP A 1037 -31.85 -17.19 53.30
N ARG A 1038 -32.94 -17.97 53.20
CA ARG A 1038 -32.92 -19.28 52.55
C ARG A 1038 -32.59 -19.17 51.07
N GLU A 1039 -33.22 -18.25 50.34
CA GLU A 1039 -32.94 -18.03 48.93
C GLU A 1039 -31.55 -17.40 48.72
N VAL A 1040 -31.10 -16.51 49.61
CA VAL A 1040 -29.74 -15.94 49.58
C VAL A 1040 -28.68 -17.03 49.77
N HIS A 1041 -28.82 -17.92 50.75
CA HIS A 1041 -27.88 -19.04 50.92
C HIS A 1041 -27.88 -19.99 49.71
N LYS A 1042 -29.04 -20.21 49.07
CA LYS A 1042 -29.15 -21.03 47.86
C LYS A 1042 -28.43 -20.39 46.67
N GLU A 1043 -28.62 -19.09 46.46
CA GLU A 1043 -27.90 -18.33 45.42
C GLU A 1043 -26.39 -18.32 45.71
N LEU A 1044 -26.00 -18.07 46.96
CA LEU A 1044 -24.61 -18.03 47.39
C LEU A 1044 -23.91 -19.37 47.13
N ARG A 1045 -24.48 -20.50 47.56
CA ARG A 1045 -23.93 -21.85 47.31
C ARG A 1045 -23.70 -22.13 45.83
N THR A 1046 -24.57 -21.62 44.96
CA THR A 1046 -24.41 -21.77 43.51
C THR A 1046 -23.14 -21.07 43.01
N ASN A 1047 -22.82 -19.89 43.57
CA ASN A 1047 -21.63 -19.14 43.22
C ASN A 1047 -20.34 -19.72 43.84
N LEU A 1048 -20.39 -20.20 45.09
CA LEU A 1048 -19.20 -20.70 45.80
C LEU A 1048 -18.59 -21.97 45.18
N VAL A 1049 -19.40 -22.79 44.49
CA VAL A 1049 -18.91 -24.01 43.81
C VAL A 1049 -17.84 -23.72 42.75
N HIS A 1050 -17.82 -22.50 42.20
CA HIS A 1050 -16.86 -22.07 41.20
C HIS A 1050 -15.50 -21.64 41.78
N ILE A 1051 -15.37 -21.51 43.11
CA ILE A 1051 -14.12 -21.12 43.80
C ILE A 1051 -13.32 -22.38 44.17
N ARG A 1052 -12.74 -23.04 43.16
CA ARG A 1052 -11.92 -24.26 43.31
C ARG A 1052 -10.75 -24.29 42.34
N GLY A 1053 -9.69 -24.99 42.70
CA GLY A 1053 -8.48 -25.14 41.89
C GLY A 1053 -7.27 -24.41 42.47
N ASP A 1054 -6.24 -24.23 41.66
CA ASP A 1054 -5.00 -23.57 42.06
C ASP A 1054 -5.26 -22.11 42.44
N SER A 1055 -4.93 -21.75 43.69
CA SER A 1055 -5.06 -20.41 44.26
C SER A 1055 -4.37 -19.33 43.41
N GLU A 1056 -3.30 -19.64 42.68
CA GLU A 1056 -2.65 -18.68 41.78
C GLU A 1056 -3.54 -18.24 40.61
N ASN A 1057 -4.59 -19.01 40.29
CA ASN A 1057 -5.55 -18.72 39.23
C ASN A 1057 -6.92 -18.25 39.75
N ILE A 1058 -7.11 -18.15 41.07
CA ILE A 1058 -8.37 -17.70 41.68
C ILE A 1058 -8.24 -16.22 42.04
N ARG A 1059 -9.13 -15.39 41.49
CA ARG A 1059 -9.26 -13.99 41.91
C ARG A 1059 -9.98 -13.95 43.26
N VAL A 1060 -9.27 -13.55 44.30
CA VAL A 1060 -9.82 -13.44 45.67
C VAL A 1060 -10.90 -12.35 45.71
N GLU A 1061 -12.09 -12.71 46.19
CA GLU A 1061 -13.22 -11.79 46.42
C GLU A 1061 -13.64 -11.88 47.90
N PRO A 1062 -13.92 -10.75 48.59
CA PRO A 1062 -14.31 -10.81 50.00
C PRO A 1062 -15.64 -11.57 50.20
N PRO A 1063 -15.73 -12.51 51.17
CA PRO A 1063 -16.94 -13.17 51.62
C PRO A 1063 -18.13 -12.22 51.80
N PHE A 1064 -17.94 -11.05 52.41
CA PHE A 1064 -19.02 -10.05 52.54
C PHE A 1064 -19.61 -9.66 51.19
N ILE A 1065 -18.75 -9.39 50.20
CA ILE A 1065 -19.16 -8.97 48.85
C ILE A 1065 -19.85 -10.13 48.11
N LEU A 1066 -19.39 -11.37 48.29
CA LEU A 1066 -20.07 -12.56 47.76
C LEU A 1066 -21.50 -12.69 48.33
N GLY A 1067 -21.65 -12.54 49.64
CA GLY A 1067 -22.95 -12.55 50.32
C GLY A 1067 -23.85 -11.39 49.87
N LEU A 1068 -23.31 -10.18 49.73
CA LEU A 1068 -24.04 -9.01 49.24
C LEU A 1068 -24.50 -9.19 47.78
N LYS A 1069 -23.67 -9.74 46.89
CA LYS A 1069 -24.07 -10.05 45.51
C LYS A 1069 -25.21 -11.06 45.45
N ALA A 1070 -25.16 -12.10 46.29
CA ALA A 1070 -26.25 -13.07 46.41
C ALA A 1070 -27.54 -12.40 46.90
N LEU A 1071 -27.46 -11.52 47.92
CA LEU A 1071 -28.59 -10.73 48.40
C LEU A 1071 -29.19 -9.86 47.30
N LEU A 1072 -28.38 -9.06 46.60
CA LEU A 1072 -28.83 -8.19 45.51
C LEU A 1072 -29.48 -9.00 44.39
N ARG A 1073 -28.94 -10.16 44.05
CA ARG A 1073 -29.49 -11.02 43.01
C ARG A 1073 -30.86 -11.58 43.39
N VAL A 1074 -31.05 -12.00 44.64
CA VAL A 1074 -32.34 -12.48 45.16
C VAL A 1074 -33.37 -11.35 45.19
N LEU A 1075 -33.03 -10.20 45.75
CA LEU A 1075 -33.92 -9.03 45.78
C LEU A 1075 -34.24 -8.53 44.36
N GLY A 1076 -33.29 -8.59 43.44
CA GLY A 1076 -33.50 -8.26 42.03
C GLY A 1076 -34.46 -9.22 41.32
N LYS A 1077 -34.39 -10.53 41.61
CA LYS A 1077 -35.36 -11.53 41.11
C LYS A 1077 -36.76 -11.24 41.65
N GLU A 1078 -36.88 -10.95 42.94
CA GLU A 1078 -38.15 -10.57 43.57
C GLU A 1078 -38.75 -9.31 42.91
N TRP A 1079 -37.93 -8.27 42.72
CA TRP A 1079 -38.34 -7.03 42.04
C TRP A 1079 -38.78 -7.26 40.59
N ALA A 1080 -38.12 -8.18 39.87
CA ALA A 1080 -38.47 -8.56 38.51
C ALA A 1080 -39.68 -9.52 38.41
N GLY A 1081 -40.23 -9.98 39.55
CA GLY A 1081 -41.33 -10.94 39.62
C GLY A 1081 -40.94 -12.36 39.17
N LYS A 1082 -39.71 -12.79 39.45
CA LYS A 1082 -39.13 -14.08 39.03
C LYS A 1082 -38.86 -15.04 40.17
#